data_AF-A0A0Q4XZ46-F1
#
_entry.id   AF-A0A0Q4XZ46-F1
#
_cell.length_a   1.000
_cell.length_b   1.000
_cell.length_c   1.000
_cell.angle_alpha   90.00
_cell.angle_beta   90.00
_cell.angle_gamma   90.00
#
_symmetry.space_group_name_H-M   'P 1'
#
loop_
_entity.id
_entity.type
_entity.pdbx_description
1 polymer ?
#
loop_
_entity_poly.entity_id
_entity_poly.type
_entity_poly.pdbx_seq_one_letter_code
_entity_poly.pdbx_strand_id
1 'polypeptide(L)'
;MTAVALTTRRKALQWLAGAPLLPLGMGSSAAALLAACGGSDDAAAFESASFTPMAAPTLANPAAMATTSVASQLNVKLSDGTTRNYALAYQPFFMTGDALPDGKGGTIVAGGYYDIHNQPIIDRSVPGQERQFFSDCPDGSSLLKLDNANVPGVKGKAVFAVVQFEYTSKNLAGADTYGTLPSPIGVVTLDQDQSTGKLSVVKYHNVDMSALHGLWITCGASLSPWNTHLSSEEYEPDAFTAASAAQFKAFSKNVYGNETQANPYHYGHLPEITVNPDGTGSAKKHYCLGRISHELIQVMPDERTALMGDDYTNGGLFMFVADRARDLSSGSLYVAQYQQTLTETSTATMAWIHLGHATSAEIEALANTLKPTDIMDSVSADPADPSYTKVYLDGRAAWVRLKPGMEKAAAFLETHRYANLVGASMAFTKMEGTTVNTKDKTAYSALANIQASMVQGNAAWSASRNITFQKAIVAGGVVEHKLGSGVKDTAGTAINSEWVPQHSHMLLLGEDIASDVLGNLSNPEKIGSPDNLKFSEKLRTLFIGEDSGNHVNNFLWAYNVDTKVLARVLSCPAGAESTGLHSVDEINGWTYVMSNFQHAGDWNTNLHGKVRSVLDPLIKANYKNGYGASVGYLTATPSQFKLVG
;
A
#
# COMPACT_ATOMS: atom_id res chain seq x y z
N MET A 1 -29.69 1.63 -40.85
CA MET A 1 -28.75 0.58 -41.28
C MET A 1 -28.14 -0.01 -40.02
N THR A 2 -28.53 -1.24 -39.74
CA THR A 2 -28.20 -2.05 -38.57
C THR A 2 -26.82 -2.69 -38.76
N ALA A 3 -25.97 -2.63 -37.73
CA ALA A 3 -24.78 -3.47 -37.62
C ALA A 3 -24.81 -4.20 -36.29
N VAL A 4 -24.70 -5.52 -36.39
CA VAL A 4 -24.92 -6.54 -35.37
C VAL A 4 -23.63 -6.73 -34.55
N ALA A 5 -23.75 -6.71 -33.22
CA ALA A 5 -22.68 -7.13 -32.32
C ALA A 5 -22.75 -8.66 -32.09
N LEU A 6 -21.72 -9.36 -32.52
CA LEU A 6 -21.52 -10.80 -32.28
C LEU A 6 -20.90 -10.99 -30.89
N THR A 7 -21.72 -11.37 -29.92
CA THR A 7 -21.27 -11.90 -28.63
C THR A 7 -21.07 -13.41 -28.75
N THR A 8 -19.84 -13.90 -28.56
CA THR A 8 -19.51 -15.32 -28.63
C THR A 8 -19.89 -16.03 -27.33
N ARG A 9 -20.93 -16.87 -27.42
CA ARG A 9 -21.54 -17.78 -26.42
C ARG A 9 -20.60 -18.85 -25.81
N ARG A 10 -19.28 -18.66 -25.75
CA ARG A 10 -18.32 -19.68 -25.25
C ARG A 10 -17.57 -19.35 -23.97
N LYS A 11 -17.77 -18.18 -23.36
CA LYS A 11 -17.15 -17.82 -22.06
C LYS A 11 -18.12 -17.79 -20.86
N ALA A 12 -19.41 -18.02 -21.07
CA ALA A 12 -20.44 -17.98 -20.02
C ALA A 12 -20.72 -19.33 -19.31
N LEU A 13 -19.95 -20.38 -19.59
CA LEU A 13 -20.17 -21.74 -19.06
C LEU A 13 -19.06 -22.26 -18.13
N GLN A 14 -18.10 -21.42 -17.73
CA GLN A 14 -17.05 -21.78 -16.76
C GLN A 14 -17.25 -21.16 -15.36
N TRP A 15 -18.40 -20.54 -15.09
CA TRP A 15 -18.69 -19.85 -13.82
C TRP A 15 -19.91 -20.40 -13.06
N LEU A 16 -20.35 -21.62 -13.34
CA LEU A 16 -21.47 -22.28 -12.63
C LEU A 16 -21.21 -23.77 -12.39
N ALA A 17 -20.16 -24.10 -11.63
CA ALA A 17 -20.00 -25.42 -11.02
C ALA A 17 -19.50 -25.24 -9.59
N GLY A 18 -20.40 -24.88 -8.69
CA GLY A 18 -20.08 -24.59 -7.29
C GLY A 18 -21.31 -24.29 -6.45
N ALA A 19 -22.34 -25.14 -6.53
CA ALA A 19 -23.44 -25.16 -5.56
C ALA A 19 -23.81 -26.62 -5.27
N PRO A 20 -23.65 -27.10 -4.02
CA PRO A 20 -24.01 -28.47 -3.67
C PRO A 20 -25.52 -28.57 -3.43
N LEU A 21 -26.20 -29.36 -4.26
CA LEU A 21 -27.55 -29.87 -3.97
C LEU A 21 -27.42 -31.23 -3.29
N LEU A 22 -27.94 -31.32 -2.06
CA LEU A 22 -28.25 -32.59 -1.38
C LEU A 22 -29.28 -33.38 -2.20
N PRO A 23 -29.20 -34.71 -2.18
CA PRO A 23 -30.28 -35.43 -1.49
C PRO A 23 -29.82 -36.64 -0.65
N LEU A 24 -30.61 -36.87 0.40
CA LEU A 24 -30.65 -38.06 1.26
C LEU A 24 -31.05 -39.31 0.47
N GLY A 25 -30.49 -40.48 0.84
CA GLY A 25 -31.11 -41.77 0.53
C GLY A 25 -30.15 -42.97 0.47
N MET A 26 -30.31 -43.88 1.43
CA MET A 26 -29.59 -45.14 1.68
C MET A 26 -29.47 -46.11 0.48
N GLY A 27 -28.41 -46.94 0.48
CA GLY A 27 -28.36 -48.16 -0.34
C GLY A 27 -27.00 -48.85 -0.40
N SER A 28 -26.89 -49.95 0.33
CA SER A 28 -25.81 -50.93 0.49
C SER A 28 -25.18 -51.59 -0.77
N SER A 29 -23.88 -51.87 -0.64
CA SER A 29 -23.14 -53.09 -1.09
C SER A 29 -22.56 -53.23 -2.51
N ALA A 30 -21.29 -53.66 -2.50
CA ALA A 30 -20.58 -54.59 -3.41
C ALA A 30 -19.77 -54.04 -4.60
N ALA A 31 -18.45 -53.96 -4.34
CA ALA A 31 -17.33 -54.53 -5.11
C ALA A 31 -17.38 -54.60 -6.65
N ALA A 32 -16.39 -53.96 -7.29
CA ALA A 32 -15.68 -54.53 -8.43
C ALA A 32 -14.26 -53.95 -8.56
N LEU A 33 -13.28 -54.85 -8.54
CA LEU A 33 -11.88 -54.64 -8.87
C LEU A 33 -11.71 -54.21 -10.33
N LEU A 34 -11.02 -53.10 -10.57
CA LEU A 34 -10.26 -52.88 -11.80
C LEU A 34 -8.94 -52.20 -11.44
N ALA A 35 -7.91 -53.04 -11.20
CA ALA A 35 -6.54 -52.62 -11.38
C ALA A 35 -6.27 -52.55 -12.89
N ALA A 36 -5.99 -51.35 -13.39
CA ALA A 36 -5.35 -51.14 -14.68
C ALA A 36 -4.30 -50.05 -14.52
N CYS A 37 -3.05 -50.44 -14.71
CA CYS A 37 -1.88 -49.59 -14.69
C CYS A 37 -2.00 -48.50 -15.76
N GLY A 38 -1.80 -47.25 -15.35
CA GLY A 38 -1.56 -46.10 -16.19
C GLY A 38 -0.92 -45.03 -15.33
N GLY A 39 0.41 -45.00 -15.28
CA GLY A 39 1.14 -44.00 -14.52
C GLY A 39 0.91 -42.61 -15.09
N SER A 40 0.05 -41.84 -14.43
CA SER A 40 0.30 -40.41 -14.23
C SER A 40 0.96 -40.29 -12.87
N ASP A 41 2.22 -39.82 -12.83
CA ASP A 41 2.78 -39.23 -11.62
C ASP A 41 2.01 -37.92 -11.36
N ASP A 42 0.76 -38.03 -10.90
CA ASP A 42 0.00 -36.88 -10.46
C ASP A 42 0.63 -36.42 -9.14
N ALA A 43 1.38 -35.33 -9.21
CA ALA A 43 2.06 -34.78 -8.06
C ALA A 43 1.03 -34.31 -7.02
N ALA A 44 1.34 -34.56 -5.74
CA ALA A 44 0.40 -34.36 -4.63
C ALA A 44 0.00 -32.89 -4.49
N ALA A 45 -1.31 -32.62 -4.39
CA ALA A 45 -1.91 -31.29 -4.39
C ALA A 45 -1.52 -30.45 -3.16
N PHE A 46 -1.36 -29.14 -3.34
CA PHE A 46 -1.23 -28.18 -2.23
C PHE A 46 -2.41 -28.29 -1.26
N GLU A 47 -2.13 -28.47 0.04
CA GLU A 47 -3.14 -28.51 1.10
C GLU A 47 -3.10 -27.24 1.97
N SER A 48 -1.92 -26.87 2.47
CA SER A 48 -1.74 -25.69 3.33
C SER A 48 -0.28 -25.22 3.37
N ALA A 49 -0.09 -24.02 3.90
CA ALA A 49 1.22 -23.41 4.10
C ALA A 49 1.39 -22.93 5.56
N SER A 50 2.62 -23.01 6.07
CA SER A 50 3.03 -22.36 7.31
C SER A 50 4.43 -21.79 7.17
N PHE A 51 4.80 -20.87 8.06
CA PHE A 51 6.12 -20.26 8.07
C PHE A 51 6.88 -20.66 9.34
N THR A 52 8.09 -21.16 9.18
CA THR A 52 9.05 -21.29 10.28
C THR A 52 9.69 -19.92 10.49
N PRO A 53 9.55 -19.30 11.68
CA PRO A 53 10.04 -17.95 11.92
C PRO A 53 11.56 -17.87 11.99
N MET A 54 12.09 -16.66 11.79
CA MET A 54 13.46 -16.31 12.15
C MET A 54 13.51 -15.45 13.43
N ALA A 55 14.64 -15.49 14.14
CA ALA A 55 14.91 -14.55 15.23
C ALA A 55 15.27 -13.15 14.69
N ALA A 56 15.07 -12.11 15.51
CA ALA A 56 15.56 -10.77 15.20
C ALA A 56 17.11 -10.77 15.19
N PRO A 57 17.76 -10.08 14.25
CA PRO A 57 19.21 -9.97 14.24
C PRO A 57 19.69 -9.15 15.45
N THR A 58 20.94 -9.39 15.85
CA THR A 58 21.56 -8.72 17.01
C THR A 58 22.99 -8.31 16.69
N LEU A 59 23.62 -7.54 17.58
CA LEU A 59 25.04 -7.16 17.45
C LEU A 59 26.03 -8.34 17.52
N ALA A 60 25.58 -9.57 17.81
CA ALA A 60 26.39 -10.76 17.60
C ALA A 60 26.66 -11.03 16.10
N ASN A 61 25.80 -10.51 15.21
CA ASN A 61 25.99 -10.52 13.76
C ASN A 61 25.55 -9.17 13.16
N PRO A 62 26.37 -8.12 13.26
CA PRO A 62 26.00 -6.78 12.82
C PRO A 62 25.78 -6.69 11.30
N ALA A 63 26.37 -7.58 10.51
CA ALA A 63 26.13 -7.65 9.08
C ALA A 63 24.67 -7.98 8.75
N ALA A 64 24.03 -8.86 9.53
CA ALA A 64 22.62 -9.20 9.36
C ALA A 64 21.67 -8.06 9.78
N MET A 65 22.10 -7.17 10.69
CA MET A 65 21.35 -5.95 11.02
C MET A 65 21.54 -4.85 9.96
N ALA A 66 22.63 -4.87 9.20
CA ALA A 66 22.95 -3.87 8.18
C ALA A 66 22.61 -4.30 6.75
N THR A 67 21.85 -5.39 6.59
CA THR A 67 21.38 -5.92 5.31
C THR A 67 19.95 -6.45 5.44
N THR A 68 19.27 -6.66 4.31
CA THR A 68 18.03 -7.45 4.28
C THR A 68 18.37 -8.90 4.61
N SER A 69 17.95 -9.38 5.79
CA SER A 69 18.28 -10.71 6.29
C SER A 69 17.05 -11.62 6.34
N VAL A 70 17.25 -12.87 5.93
CA VAL A 70 16.21 -13.90 5.88
C VAL A 70 16.82 -15.20 6.37
N ALA A 71 16.21 -15.79 7.40
CA ALA A 71 16.57 -17.11 7.93
C ALA A 71 15.32 -17.96 8.23
N SER A 72 14.19 -17.57 7.64
CA SER A 72 12.87 -18.20 7.79
C SER A 72 12.66 -19.29 6.72
N GLN A 73 11.59 -20.06 6.86
CA GLN A 73 11.22 -21.10 5.89
C GLN A 73 9.72 -21.06 5.59
N LEU A 74 9.35 -21.38 4.35
CA LEU A 74 7.98 -21.72 3.97
C LEU A 74 7.83 -23.25 3.97
N ASN A 75 6.87 -23.77 4.73
CA ASN A 75 6.54 -25.19 4.77
C ASN A 75 5.21 -25.41 4.04
N VAL A 76 5.23 -26.19 2.97
CA VAL A 76 4.04 -26.52 2.17
C VAL A 76 3.63 -27.96 2.45
N LYS A 77 2.45 -28.16 3.01
CA LYS A 77 1.84 -29.48 3.20
C LYS A 77 1.07 -29.87 1.95
N LEU A 78 1.23 -31.12 1.52
CA LEU A 78 0.58 -31.69 0.35
C LEU A 78 -0.47 -32.74 0.73
N SER A 79 -1.37 -33.06 -0.20
CA SER A 79 -2.51 -33.94 -0.01
C SER A 79 -2.15 -35.40 0.29
N ASP A 80 -0.91 -35.82 0.01
CA ASP A 80 -0.37 -37.13 0.36
C ASP A 80 0.20 -37.19 1.79
N GLY A 81 0.10 -36.08 2.53
CA GLY A 81 0.61 -35.92 3.89
C GLY A 81 2.08 -35.52 3.99
N THR A 82 2.78 -35.38 2.86
CA THR A 82 4.17 -34.91 2.85
C THR A 82 4.28 -33.39 3.04
N THR A 83 5.42 -32.92 3.53
CA THR A 83 5.73 -31.49 3.66
C THR A 83 6.99 -31.14 2.88
N ARG A 84 6.91 -30.12 2.02
CA ARG A 84 8.06 -29.53 1.33
C ARG A 84 8.48 -28.26 2.06
N ASN A 85 9.74 -28.22 2.49
CA ASN A 85 10.31 -27.05 3.18
C ASN A 85 11.16 -26.25 2.20
N TYR A 86 10.90 -24.95 2.13
CA TYR A 86 11.62 -23.99 1.30
C TYR A 86 12.36 -23.02 2.22
N ALA A 87 13.69 -23.09 2.24
CA ALA A 87 14.48 -22.05 2.88
C ALA A 87 14.28 -20.74 2.12
N LEU A 88 13.83 -19.71 2.85
CA LEU A 88 13.60 -18.39 2.28
C LEU A 88 14.92 -17.63 2.21
N ALA A 89 15.04 -16.78 1.19
CA ALA A 89 16.12 -15.82 1.03
C ALA A 89 15.56 -14.53 0.40
N TYR A 90 16.36 -13.47 0.37
CA TYR A 90 16.03 -12.24 -0.34
C TYR A 90 16.75 -12.18 -1.69
N GLN A 91 16.04 -11.82 -2.76
CA GLN A 91 16.62 -11.62 -4.09
C GLN A 91 16.23 -10.24 -4.63
N PRO A 92 17.17 -9.29 -4.71
CA PRO A 92 16.92 -8.03 -5.41
C PRO A 92 16.91 -8.25 -6.92
N PHE A 93 16.08 -7.50 -7.64
CA PHE A 93 16.20 -7.33 -9.09
C PHE A 93 17.22 -6.23 -9.44
N PHE A 94 17.23 -5.14 -8.66
CA PHE A 94 18.15 -4.00 -8.79
C PHE A 94 18.22 -3.22 -7.47
N MET A 95 19.17 -2.30 -7.37
CA MET A 95 19.21 -1.25 -6.35
C MET A 95 18.97 0.11 -6.99
N THR A 96 18.22 1.00 -6.34
CA THR A 96 17.98 2.35 -6.87
C THR A 96 19.28 3.09 -7.13
N GLY A 97 19.30 3.90 -8.20
CA GLY A 97 20.52 4.51 -8.72
C GLY A 97 21.39 3.60 -9.59
N ASP A 98 21.02 2.33 -9.81
CA ASP A 98 21.62 1.51 -10.85
C ASP A 98 21.23 2.02 -12.25
N ALA A 99 22.15 1.90 -13.20
CA ALA A 99 21.87 2.12 -14.62
C ALA A 99 21.32 0.82 -15.23
N LEU A 100 20.03 0.80 -15.54
CA LEU A 100 19.34 -0.37 -16.11
C LEU A 100 19.10 -0.17 -17.62
N PRO A 101 19.01 -1.24 -18.42
CA PRO A 101 18.73 -1.13 -19.85
C PRO A 101 17.40 -0.41 -20.13
N ASP A 102 17.39 0.54 -21.06
CA ASP A 102 16.18 1.29 -21.46
C ASP A 102 15.36 0.59 -22.57
N GLY A 103 15.87 -0.53 -23.09
CA GLY A 103 15.28 -1.26 -24.22
C GLY A 103 15.50 -0.62 -25.60
N LYS A 104 16.28 0.46 -25.69
CA LYS A 104 16.63 1.22 -26.90
C LYS A 104 18.14 1.21 -27.19
N GLY A 105 18.91 0.43 -26.44
CA GLY A 105 20.37 0.33 -26.55
C GLY A 105 21.13 1.26 -25.61
N GLY A 106 20.44 1.99 -24.75
CA GLY A 106 21.00 2.84 -23.70
C GLY A 106 20.68 2.33 -22.31
N THR A 107 20.84 3.21 -21.33
CA THR A 107 20.53 2.95 -19.93
C THR A 107 19.74 4.10 -19.30
N ILE A 108 19.00 3.79 -18.25
CA ILE A 108 18.22 4.73 -17.45
C ILE A 108 18.49 4.49 -15.96
N VAL A 109 18.50 5.56 -15.16
CA VAL A 109 18.72 5.47 -13.70
C VAL A 109 17.43 4.96 -13.04
N ALA A 110 17.53 3.83 -12.34
CA ALA A 110 16.40 3.25 -11.60
C ALA A 110 15.99 4.17 -10.43
N GLY A 111 14.70 4.51 -10.36
CA GLY A 111 14.17 5.45 -9.35
C GLY A 111 14.62 6.90 -9.57
N GLY A 112 15.07 7.25 -10.78
CA GLY A 112 15.50 8.61 -11.12
C GLY A 112 14.33 9.60 -11.20
N TYR A 113 14.56 10.84 -10.78
CA TYR A 113 13.55 11.91 -10.79
C TYR A 113 13.51 12.69 -12.10
N TYR A 114 12.31 13.12 -12.49
CA TYR A 114 12.04 13.87 -13.73
C TYR A 114 11.13 15.07 -13.48
N ASP A 115 11.34 16.16 -14.20
CA ASP A 115 10.50 17.37 -14.14
C ASP A 115 9.24 17.27 -15.02
N ILE A 116 8.44 18.33 -15.08
CA ILE A 116 7.21 18.39 -15.90
C ILE A 116 7.47 18.27 -17.41
N HIS A 117 8.72 18.45 -17.86
CA HIS A 117 9.14 18.27 -19.25
C HIS A 117 9.79 16.89 -19.48
N ASN A 118 9.63 15.98 -18.52
CA ASN A 118 10.20 14.64 -18.51
C ASN A 118 11.73 14.65 -18.68
N GLN A 119 12.39 15.68 -18.13
CA GLN A 119 13.85 15.79 -18.11
C GLN A 119 14.41 15.38 -16.73
N PRO A 120 15.56 14.69 -16.66
CA PRO A 120 16.21 14.33 -15.41
C PRO A 120 16.44 15.53 -14.48
N ILE A 121 15.99 15.45 -13.23
CA ILE A 121 16.32 16.45 -12.20
C ILE A 121 17.72 16.16 -11.66
N ILE A 122 18.62 17.13 -11.80
CA ILE A 122 20.03 16.99 -11.42
C ILE A 122 20.27 17.59 -10.05
N ASP A 123 20.82 16.77 -9.14
CA ASP A 123 21.37 17.23 -7.88
C ASP A 123 22.68 17.98 -8.11
N ARG A 124 22.68 19.26 -7.73
CA ARG A 124 23.82 20.18 -7.86
C ARG A 124 24.33 20.68 -6.51
N SER A 125 23.92 20.05 -5.41
CA SER A 125 24.24 20.54 -4.07
C SER A 125 25.73 20.41 -3.72
N VAL A 126 26.48 19.57 -4.44
CA VAL A 126 27.93 19.42 -4.31
C VAL A 126 28.60 19.66 -5.67
N PRO A 127 29.33 20.79 -5.84
CA PRO A 127 30.02 21.09 -7.09
C PRO A 127 31.01 20.00 -7.53
N GLY A 128 30.94 19.60 -8.80
CA GLY A 128 31.80 18.58 -9.40
C GLY A 128 31.40 17.13 -9.10
N GLN A 129 30.29 16.91 -8.39
CA GLN A 129 29.71 15.59 -8.13
C GLN A 129 28.26 15.47 -8.64
N GLU A 130 27.87 16.33 -9.57
CA GLU A 130 26.49 16.42 -10.03
C GLU A 130 26.01 15.09 -10.61
N ARG A 131 24.81 14.66 -10.19
CA ARG A 131 24.16 13.43 -10.67
C ARG A 131 22.65 13.63 -10.72
N GLN A 132 21.94 12.78 -11.47
CA GLN A 132 20.48 12.75 -11.35
C GLN A 132 20.09 12.36 -9.91
N PHE A 133 19.08 13.03 -9.36
CA PHE A 133 18.41 12.54 -8.17
C PHE A 133 17.84 11.15 -8.44
N PHE A 134 17.99 10.25 -7.48
CA PHE A 134 17.25 8.99 -7.45
C PHE A 134 16.82 8.70 -6.02
N SER A 135 15.73 7.96 -5.89
CA SER A 135 15.09 7.69 -4.62
C SER A 135 15.82 6.60 -3.84
N ASP A 136 16.07 6.83 -2.57
CA ASP A 136 16.38 5.80 -1.58
C ASP A 136 15.12 5.17 -0.97
N CYS A 137 13.94 5.54 -1.47
CA CYS A 137 12.63 5.20 -0.94
C CYS A 137 11.69 4.55 -1.98
N PRO A 138 12.02 3.35 -2.50
CA PRO A 138 11.06 2.55 -3.24
C PRO A 138 9.99 2.05 -2.30
N ASP A 139 8.72 2.27 -2.66
CA ASP A 139 7.58 1.93 -1.84
C ASP A 139 6.67 0.95 -2.59
N GLY A 140 5.39 1.29 -2.76
CA GLY A 140 4.33 0.51 -3.37
C GLY A 140 4.78 -0.20 -4.64
N SER A 141 4.57 -1.52 -4.68
CA SER A 141 4.92 -2.33 -5.84
C SER A 141 3.83 -3.29 -6.23
N SER A 142 3.80 -3.68 -7.50
CA SER A 142 2.91 -4.72 -8.01
C SER A 142 3.63 -5.57 -9.04
N LEU A 143 3.34 -6.87 -9.07
CA LEU A 143 3.89 -7.81 -10.02
C LEU A 143 2.75 -8.38 -10.87
N LEU A 144 2.84 -8.28 -12.19
CA LEU A 144 1.79 -8.70 -13.11
C LEU A 144 2.35 -9.32 -14.39
N LYS A 145 1.47 -10.02 -15.14
CA LYS A 145 1.74 -10.47 -16.51
C LYS A 145 0.73 -9.83 -17.46
N LEU A 146 1.09 -9.79 -18.74
CA LEU A 146 0.18 -9.50 -19.84
C LEU A 146 0.14 -10.69 -20.77
N ASP A 147 -1.05 -11.08 -21.24
CA ASP A 147 -1.21 -12.22 -22.15
C ASP A 147 -0.55 -11.97 -23.52
N ASN A 148 -0.42 -10.70 -23.92
CA ASN A 148 0.13 -10.26 -25.19
C ASN A 148 1.47 -9.54 -25.05
N ALA A 149 2.21 -9.76 -23.96
CA ALA A 149 3.53 -9.16 -23.75
C ALA A 149 4.48 -9.46 -24.92
N ASN A 150 5.19 -8.43 -25.40
CA ASN A 150 6.15 -8.52 -26.49
C ASN A 150 7.30 -7.54 -26.24
N VAL A 151 8.30 -7.98 -25.47
CA VAL A 151 9.47 -7.18 -25.13
C VAL A 151 10.73 -7.89 -25.61
N PRO A 152 11.55 -7.27 -26.48
CA PRO A 152 12.84 -7.82 -26.88
C PRO A 152 13.75 -8.12 -25.69
N GLY A 153 14.46 -9.25 -25.73
CA GLY A 153 15.42 -9.65 -24.69
C GLY A 153 14.86 -10.63 -23.64
N VAL A 154 13.54 -10.78 -23.55
CA VAL A 154 12.89 -11.83 -22.73
C VAL A 154 13.16 -13.20 -23.37
N LYS A 155 13.62 -14.17 -22.57
CA LYS A 155 13.96 -15.54 -23.01
C LYS A 155 12.92 -16.57 -22.55
N GLY A 156 12.41 -16.41 -21.33
CA GLY A 156 11.32 -17.17 -20.73
C GLY A 156 9.99 -16.48 -20.96
N LYS A 157 9.25 -16.19 -19.88
CA LYS A 157 8.01 -15.41 -19.94
C LYS A 157 8.23 -14.02 -19.36
N ALA A 158 7.64 -13.03 -20.02
CA ALA A 158 7.64 -11.66 -19.53
C ALA A 158 6.77 -11.55 -18.27
N VAL A 159 7.32 -10.92 -17.25
CA VAL A 159 6.64 -10.46 -16.04
C VAL A 159 6.99 -8.99 -15.87
N PHE A 160 6.08 -8.18 -15.33
CA PHE A 160 6.31 -6.77 -15.11
C PHE A 160 6.18 -6.46 -13.62
N ALA A 161 7.13 -5.72 -13.08
CA ALA A 161 6.96 -5.03 -11.81
C ALA A 161 6.69 -3.55 -12.08
N VAL A 162 5.69 -2.98 -11.41
CA VAL A 162 5.50 -1.52 -11.33
C VAL A 162 5.92 -1.11 -9.92
N VAL A 163 6.79 -0.11 -9.82
CA VAL A 163 7.41 0.33 -8.57
C VAL A 163 7.29 1.84 -8.50
N GLN A 164 6.65 2.35 -7.45
CA GLN A 164 6.65 3.77 -7.12
C GLN A 164 7.73 4.09 -6.09
N PHE A 165 8.11 5.37 -6.05
CA PHE A 165 9.20 5.84 -5.21
C PHE A 165 8.73 7.08 -4.46
N GLU A 166 8.54 6.95 -3.16
CA GLU A 166 7.82 7.90 -2.32
C GLU A 166 8.53 9.26 -2.28
N TYR A 167 9.79 9.26 -1.83
CA TYR A 167 10.61 10.47 -1.73
C TYR A 167 12.12 10.19 -1.88
N THR A 168 12.94 11.21 -1.67
CA THR A 168 14.39 11.08 -1.48
C THR A 168 14.74 11.74 -0.16
N SER A 169 15.45 11.02 0.71
CA SER A 169 15.73 11.50 2.07
C SER A 169 16.65 12.71 2.09
N LYS A 170 17.66 12.74 1.20
CA LYS A 170 18.67 13.80 1.18
C LYS A 170 19.32 14.01 -0.18
N ASN A 171 19.79 15.23 -0.41
CA ASN A 171 20.71 15.55 -1.51
C ASN A 171 22.16 15.13 -1.21
N LEU A 172 23.05 15.28 -2.18
CA LEU A 172 24.48 14.97 -2.11
C LEU A 172 25.22 15.71 -0.98
N ALA A 173 24.72 16.87 -0.56
CA ALA A 173 25.27 17.64 0.55
C ALA A 173 24.72 17.18 1.92
N GLY A 174 23.85 16.17 1.92
CA GLY A 174 23.21 15.63 3.11
C GLY A 174 22.06 16.48 3.66
N ALA A 175 21.58 17.48 2.92
CA ALA A 175 20.41 18.26 3.33
C ALA A 175 19.13 17.50 2.97
N ASP A 176 18.13 17.60 3.85
CA ASP A 176 16.82 16.97 3.70
C ASP A 176 16.12 17.40 2.40
N THR A 177 15.49 16.43 1.74
CA THR A 177 14.74 16.61 0.50
C THR A 177 13.35 15.97 0.55
N TYR A 178 12.88 15.53 1.72
CA TYR A 178 11.57 14.90 1.89
C TYR A 178 10.43 15.75 1.30
N GLY A 179 9.63 15.14 0.41
CA GLY A 179 8.50 15.79 -0.28
C GLY A 179 8.86 17.00 -1.15
N THR A 180 10.12 17.18 -1.53
CA THR A 180 10.54 18.31 -2.39
C THR A 180 10.68 17.94 -3.87
N LEU A 181 10.54 16.68 -4.24
CA LEU A 181 10.72 16.18 -5.60
C LEU A 181 9.46 15.41 -6.08
N PRO A 182 9.16 15.38 -7.39
CA PRO A 182 8.02 14.60 -7.90
C PRO A 182 8.28 13.10 -7.88
N SER A 183 7.47 12.34 -7.15
CA SER A 183 7.61 10.89 -7.02
C SER A 183 7.57 10.18 -8.39
N PRO A 184 8.62 9.43 -8.77
CA PRO A 184 8.63 8.69 -10.03
C PRO A 184 7.89 7.35 -9.90
N ILE A 185 7.49 6.78 -11.05
CA ILE A 185 7.03 5.39 -11.16
C ILE A 185 7.76 4.69 -12.30
N GLY A 186 8.32 3.53 -12.01
CA GLY A 186 9.03 2.69 -12.99
C GLY A 186 8.26 1.42 -13.35
N VAL A 187 8.21 1.10 -14.65
CA VAL A 187 7.86 -0.23 -15.14
C VAL A 187 9.14 -1.01 -15.40
N VAL A 188 9.29 -2.15 -14.73
CA VAL A 188 10.42 -3.07 -14.85
C VAL A 188 9.95 -4.31 -15.59
N THR A 189 10.50 -4.53 -16.79
CA THR A 189 10.31 -5.81 -17.49
C THR A 189 11.30 -6.83 -16.95
N LEU A 190 10.76 -7.96 -16.54
CA LEU A 190 11.48 -9.09 -15.96
C LEU A 190 11.37 -10.32 -16.89
N ASP A 191 12.48 -11.02 -17.07
CA ASP A 191 12.51 -12.36 -17.65
C ASP A 191 12.32 -13.38 -16.53
N GLN A 192 11.22 -14.15 -16.59
CA GLN A 192 10.94 -15.24 -15.67
C GLN A 192 11.47 -16.56 -16.25
N ASP A 193 12.50 -17.10 -15.62
CA ASP A 193 13.03 -18.43 -15.93
C ASP A 193 11.93 -19.48 -15.69
N GLN A 194 11.57 -20.24 -16.73
CA GLN A 194 10.46 -21.21 -16.65
C GLN A 194 10.85 -22.52 -15.92
N SER A 195 12.13 -22.77 -15.69
CA SER A 195 12.64 -23.91 -14.93
C SER A 195 12.80 -23.61 -13.44
N THR A 196 13.18 -22.38 -13.10
CA THR A 196 13.47 -22.00 -11.69
C THR A 196 12.52 -20.96 -11.11
N GLY A 197 11.77 -20.22 -11.92
CA GLY A 197 10.93 -19.11 -11.48
C GLY A 197 11.71 -17.87 -11.07
N LYS A 198 13.03 -17.83 -11.26
CA LYS A 198 13.82 -16.64 -10.95
C LYS A 198 13.51 -15.52 -11.95
N LEU A 199 13.53 -14.29 -11.45
CA LEU A 199 13.23 -13.08 -12.19
C LEU A 199 14.52 -12.29 -12.42
N SER A 200 14.76 -11.82 -13.64
CA SER A 200 15.91 -10.98 -13.99
C SER A 200 15.51 -9.77 -14.82
N VAL A 201 16.14 -8.62 -14.58
CA VAL A 201 15.79 -7.37 -15.28
C VAL A 201 16.18 -7.44 -16.76
N VAL A 202 15.23 -7.10 -17.63
CA VAL A 202 15.43 -6.95 -19.08
C VAL A 202 15.40 -5.48 -19.49
N LYS A 203 14.45 -4.72 -18.94
CA LYS A 203 14.20 -3.32 -19.32
C LYS A 203 13.63 -2.55 -18.13
N TYR A 204 14.02 -1.29 -18.00
CA TYR A 204 13.39 -0.31 -17.11
C TYR A 204 12.81 0.84 -17.94
N HIS A 205 11.62 1.30 -17.56
CA HIS A 205 10.94 2.42 -18.19
C HIS A 205 10.37 3.36 -17.12
N ASN A 206 10.78 4.63 -17.14
CA ASN A 206 10.11 5.68 -16.38
C ASN A 206 8.76 6.02 -17.03
N VAL A 207 7.69 6.00 -16.25
CA VAL A 207 6.36 6.41 -16.71
C VAL A 207 6.26 7.94 -16.67
N ASP A 208 5.84 8.55 -17.78
CA ASP A 208 5.72 10.00 -17.89
C ASP A 208 4.50 10.52 -17.13
N MET A 209 4.73 11.31 -16.09
CA MET A 209 3.69 11.90 -15.23
C MET A 209 3.36 13.36 -15.57
N SER A 210 3.91 13.90 -16.67
CA SER A 210 3.69 15.30 -17.06
C SER A 210 2.20 15.62 -17.25
N ALA A 211 1.44 14.70 -17.83
CA ALA A 211 0.00 14.84 -18.03
C ALA A 211 -0.81 14.85 -16.71
N LEU A 212 -0.20 14.45 -15.58
CA LEU A 212 -0.83 14.35 -14.27
C LEU A 212 -0.28 15.37 -13.26
N HIS A 213 0.40 16.41 -13.74
CA HIS A 213 1.00 17.48 -12.92
C HIS A 213 2.19 17.04 -12.05
N GLY A 214 2.83 15.91 -12.40
CA GLY A 214 3.74 15.22 -11.50
C GLY A 214 2.99 14.52 -10.35
N LEU A 215 3.69 13.68 -9.60
CA LEU A 215 3.12 13.01 -8.43
C LEU A 215 3.71 13.56 -7.14
N TRP A 216 2.91 13.53 -6.08
CA TRP A 216 3.27 13.99 -4.75
C TRP A 216 3.32 12.80 -3.79
N ILE A 217 4.48 12.55 -3.20
CA ILE A 217 4.74 11.61 -2.08
C ILE A 217 3.92 10.31 -2.26
N THR A 218 4.32 9.48 -3.22
CA THR A 218 3.54 8.27 -3.53
C THR A 218 3.86 7.12 -2.59
N CYS A 219 2.88 6.59 -1.84
CA CYS A 219 3.15 5.63 -0.75
C CYS A 219 2.87 4.16 -1.13
N GLY A 220 2.00 3.45 -0.42
CA GLY A 220 1.61 2.08 -0.74
C GLY A 220 0.93 1.90 -2.11
N ALA A 221 0.81 0.64 -2.55
CA ALA A 221 0.15 0.33 -3.82
C ALA A 221 -0.59 -1.00 -3.83
N SER A 222 -1.57 -1.12 -4.73
CA SER A 222 -2.26 -2.38 -5.00
C SER A 222 -2.37 -2.69 -6.48
N LEU A 223 -2.65 -3.96 -6.79
CA LEU A 223 -2.99 -4.38 -8.14
C LEU A 223 -4.52 -4.46 -8.23
N SER A 224 -5.11 -3.75 -9.19
CA SER A 224 -6.54 -3.82 -9.45
C SER A 224 -6.95 -5.21 -9.97
N PRO A 225 -8.23 -5.61 -9.81
CA PRO A 225 -8.75 -6.83 -10.43
C PRO A 225 -8.66 -6.85 -11.97
N TRP A 226 -8.46 -5.70 -12.61
CA TRP A 226 -8.28 -5.55 -14.05
C TRP A 226 -6.81 -5.32 -14.45
N ASN A 227 -5.87 -5.69 -13.57
CA ASN A 227 -4.45 -5.82 -13.86
C ASN A 227 -3.74 -4.48 -14.16
N THR A 228 -4.09 -3.44 -13.41
CA THR A 228 -3.41 -2.14 -13.39
C THR A 228 -2.87 -1.87 -11.99
N HIS A 229 -1.78 -1.11 -11.92
CA HIS A 229 -1.19 -0.72 -10.65
C HIS A 229 -1.89 0.54 -10.13
N LEU A 230 -2.48 0.44 -8.94
CA LEU A 230 -3.12 1.53 -8.22
C LEU A 230 -2.11 2.07 -7.23
N SER A 231 -1.56 3.24 -7.54
CA SER A 231 -0.65 4.01 -6.70
C SER A 231 -1.47 4.81 -5.68
N SER A 232 -0.82 5.67 -4.91
CA SER A 232 -1.47 6.55 -3.93
C SER A 232 -0.64 7.83 -3.81
N GLU A 233 -1.25 8.97 -3.54
CA GLU A 233 -0.53 10.19 -3.14
C GLU A 233 -0.90 10.48 -1.68
N GLU A 234 0.12 10.53 -0.82
CA GLU A 234 0.00 10.68 0.62
C GLU A 234 0.27 12.12 1.07
N TYR A 235 -0.13 12.49 2.28
CA TYR A 235 0.11 13.78 2.95
C TYR A 235 -0.18 14.96 2.04
N GLU A 236 -1.42 15.09 1.60
CA GLU A 236 -1.77 16.08 0.60
C GLU A 236 -1.44 17.51 1.08
N PRO A 237 -0.88 18.39 0.23
CA PRO A 237 -0.49 19.72 0.67
C PRO A 237 -1.73 20.53 1.07
N ASP A 238 -1.85 20.95 2.33
CA ASP A 238 -3.03 21.70 2.79
C ASP A 238 -3.23 22.98 1.95
N ALA A 239 -4.32 23.04 1.18
CA ALA A 239 -4.57 24.11 0.23
C ALA A 239 -4.62 25.50 0.87
N PHE A 240 -5.02 25.61 2.16
CA PHE A 240 -5.05 26.88 2.88
C PHE A 240 -3.65 27.43 3.22
N THR A 241 -2.62 26.58 3.26
CA THR A 241 -1.27 26.96 3.70
C THR A 241 -0.15 26.64 2.70
N ALA A 242 -0.42 25.80 1.69
CA ALA A 242 0.56 25.32 0.72
C ALA A 242 1.33 26.46 0.02
N ALA A 243 0.67 27.57 -0.30
CA ALA A 243 1.30 28.71 -0.96
C ALA A 243 2.45 29.36 -0.16
N SER A 244 2.52 29.15 1.15
CA SER A 244 3.62 29.63 2.00
C SER A 244 4.52 28.52 2.54
N ALA A 245 4.14 27.25 2.39
CA ALA A 245 4.91 26.10 2.84
C ALA A 245 6.21 25.94 2.03
N ALA A 246 7.35 25.86 2.73
CA ALA A 246 8.67 25.76 2.10
C ALA A 246 8.82 24.50 1.25
N GLN A 247 8.31 23.37 1.74
CA GLN A 247 8.31 22.08 1.03
C GLN A 247 7.54 22.18 -0.30
N PHE A 248 6.31 22.68 -0.28
CA PHE A 248 5.48 22.79 -1.48
C PHE A 248 6.08 23.76 -2.51
N LYS A 249 6.71 24.86 -2.07
CA LYS A 249 7.47 25.75 -2.97
C LYS A 249 8.67 25.05 -3.60
N ALA A 250 9.43 24.29 -2.81
CA ALA A 250 10.57 23.53 -3.31
C ALA A 250 10.13 22.46 -4.31
N PHE A 251 9.05 21.73 -4.01
CA PHE A 251 8.39 20.81 -4.93
C PHE A 251 8.00 21.51 -6.23
N SER A 252 7.24 22.62 -6.14
CA SER A 252 6.82 23.39 -7.32
C SER A 252 8.02 23.81 -8.17
N LYS A 253 9.10 24.24 -7.54
CA LYS A 253 10.34 24.62 -8.22
C LYS A 253 11.01 23.44 -8.92
N ASN A 254 11.08 22.27 -8.29
CA ASN A 254 11.69 21.08 -8.87
C ASN A 254 10.84 20.51 -10.02
N VAL A 255 9.51 20.57 -9.92
CA VAL A 255 8.60 20.09 -10.97
C VAL A 255 8.51 21.06 -12.16
N TYR A 256 8.32 22.36 -11.88
CA TYR A 256 7.94 23.35 -12.89
C TYR A 256 9.01 24.42 -13.16
N GLY A 257 10.11 24.45 -12.40
CA GLY A 257 11.08 25.55 -12.44
C GLY A 257 10.60 26.85 -11.77
N ASN A 258 9.43 26.84 -11.11
CA ASN A 258 8.81 28.02 -10.49
C ASN A 258 8.18 27.63 -9.14
N GLU A 259 8.45 28.40 -8.07
CA GLU A 259 7.97 28.14 -6.70
C GLU A 259 6.45 28.32 -6.51
N THR A 260 5.73 28.83 -7.49
CA THR A 260 4.31 29.23 -7.37
C THR A 260 3.39 28.62 -8.42
N GLN A 261 3.88 27.70 -9.24
CA GLN A 261 3.12 27.11 -10.35
C GLN A 261 2.29 25.89 -9.94
N ALA A 262 2.77 25.09 -8.99
CA ALA A 262 2.04 23.94 -8.49
C ALA A 262 0.74 24.36 -7.80
N ASN A 263 -0.35 23.65 -8.07
CA ASN A 263 -1.65 23.84 -7.42
C ASN A 263 -1.88 22.70 -6.41
N PRO A 264 -2.10 22.99 -5.11
CA PRO A 264 -2.28 21.94 -4.10
C PRO A 264 -3.44 20.98 -4.43
N TYR A 265 -4.48 21.43 -5.15
CA TYR A 265 -5.60 20.58 -5.54
C TYR A 265 -5.31 19.57 -6.64
N HIS A 266 -4.13 19.60 -7.25
CA HIS A 266 -3.69 18.56 -8.21
C HIS A 266 -3.07 17.32 -7.54
N TYR A 267 -2.88 17.36 -6.22
CA TYR A 267 -2.17 16.33 -5.44
C TYR A 267 -3.04 15.78 -4.31
N GLY A 268 -2.73 14.58 -3.84
CA GLY A 268 -3.52 13.83 -2.85
C GLY A 268 -4.61 12.98 -3.48
N HIS A 269 -4.39 12.51 -4.71
CA HIS A 269 -5.35 11.72 -5.49
C HIS A 269 -4.76 10.35 -5.81
N LEU A 270 -5.56 9.48 -6.45
CA LEU A 270 -5.14 8.14 -6.82
C LEU A 270 -4.60 8.06 -8.27
N PRO A 271 -3.30 7.83 -8.50
CA PRO A 271 -2.78 7.50 -9.83
C PRO A 271 -3.04 6.03 -10.18
N GLU A 272 -3.35 5.74 -11.43
CA GLU A 272 -3.49 4.37 -11.97
C GLU A 272 -2.59 4.18 -13.18
N ILE A 273 -1.74 3.16 -13.12
CA ILE A 273 -0.73 2.84 -14.13
C ILE A 273 -1.12 1.58 -14.89
N THR A 274 -1.20 1.72 -16.22
CA THR A 274 -1.41 0.60 -17.15
C THR A 274 -0.08 0.24 -17.79
N VAL A 275 0.34 -1.02 -17.64
CA VAL A 275 1.51 -1.57 -18.34
C VAL A 275 1.12 -1.92 -19.77
N ASN A 276 1.93 -1.47 -20.73
CA ASN A 276 1.74 -1.74 -22.15
C ASN A 276 2.47 -3.03 -22.56
N PRO A 277 2.04 -3.71 -23.65
CA PRO A 277 2.66 -4.96 -24.12
C PRO A 277 4.17 -4.88 -24.39
N ASP A 278 4.70 -3.70 -24.72
CA ASP A 278 6.12 -3.46 -25.00
C ASP A 278 6.95 -3.12 -23.73
N GLY A 279 6.35 -3.22 -22.54
CA GLY A 279 6.98 -2.90 -21.28
C GLY A 279 7.15 -1.41 -21.00
N THR A 280 6.41 -0.55 -21.70
CA THR A 280 6.20 0.85 -21.29
C THR A 280 4.97 0.98 -20.37
N GLY A 281 4.70 2.17 -19.85
CA GLY A 281 3.52 2.45 -19.02
C GLY A 281 2.77 3.69 -19.46
N SER A 282 1.49 3.76 -19.12
CA SER A 282 0.66 4.96 -19.23
C SER A 282 -0.08 5.20 -17.91
N ALA A 283 -0.43 6.46 -17.64
CA ALA A 283 -0.98 6.87 -16.36
C ALA A 283 -2.27 7.69 -16.54
N LYS A 284 -3.17 7.59 -15.55
CA LYS A 284 -4.29 8.51 -15.32
C LYS A 284 -4.42 8.78 -13.82
N LYS A 285 -5.08 9.86 -13.42
CA LYS A 285 -5.30 10.23 -12.02
C LYS A 285 -6.81 10.32 -11.73
N HIS A 286 -7.25 9.73 -10.63
CA HIS A 286 -8.66 9.68 -10.25
C HIS A 286 -8.94 10.63 -9.09
N TYR A 287 -9.57 11.75 -9.43
CA TYR A 287 -9.89 12.83 -8.49
C TYR A 287 -11.19 12.56 -7.70
N CYS A 288 -12.05 11.66 -8.17
CA CYS A 288 -13.34 11.39 -7.53
C CYS A 288 -13.26 10.39 -6.36
N LEU A 289 -12.08 9.92 -5.96
CA LEU A 289 -11.92 9.07 -4.76
C LEU A 289 -11.70 9.91 -3.48
N GLY A 290 -11.78 11.23 -3.59
CA GLY A 290 -11.53 12.14 -2.47
C GLY A 290 -10.05 12.46 -2.35
N ARG A 291 -9.78 13.63 -1.78
CA ARG A 291 -8.43 14.15 -1.55
C ARG A 291 -8.08 13.97 -0.08
N ILE A 292 -7.42 12.85 0.21
CA ILE A 292 -7.00 12.41 1.55
C ILE A 292 -5.54 11.98 1.48
N SER A 293 -4.98 11.61 2.63
CA SER A 293 -3.65 11.00 2.71
C SER A 293 -3.76 9.53 2.34
N HIS A 294 -3.78 9.24 1.04
CA HIS A 294 -3.96 7.87 0.56
C HIS A 294 -2.69 7.07 0.86
N GLU A 295 -2.79 6.10 1.77
CA GLU A 295 -1.71 5.13 1.97
C GLU A 295 -1.77 4.07 0.87
N LEU A 296 -2.82 3.24 0.91
CA LEU A 296 -3.04 2.16 -0.04
C LEU A 296 -4.55 1.92 -0.20
N ILE A 297 -4.99 1.74 -1.44
CA ILE A 297 -6.40 1.41 -1.72
C ILE A 297 -6.57 -0.05 -2.08
N GLN A 298 -7.64 -0.68 -1.60
CA GLN A 298 -7.99 -2.06 -1.97
C GLN A 298 -9.30 -2.09 -2.73
N VAL A 299 -9.24 -2.42 -4.03
CA VAL A 299 -10.45 -2.69 -4.83
C VAL A 299 -10.94 -4.11 -4.56
N MET A 300 -12.24 -4.25 -4.32
CA MET A 300 -12.90 -5.50 -3.95
C MET A 300 -13.22 -6.35 -5.20
N PRO A 301 -13.54 -7.65 -5.03
CA PRO A 301 -13.84 -8.55 -6.15
C PRO A 301 -15.05 -8.19 -7.02
N ASP A 302 -15.90 -7.25 -6.59
CA ASP A 302 -16.96 -6.69 -7.44
C ASP A 302 -16.42 -5.69 -8.50
N GLU A 303 -15.11 -5.43 -8.48
CA GLU A 303 -14.37 -4.57 -9.39
C GLU A 303 -14.85 -3.11 -9.35
N ARG A 304 -15.50 -2.70 -8.25
CA ARG A 304 -16.15 -1.39 -8.10
C ARG A 304 -15.89 -0.75 -6.75
N THR A 305 -15.98 -1.53 -5.68
CA THR A 305 -15.85 -1.03 -4.32
C THR A 305 -14.38 -0.93 -3.98
N ALA A 306 -13.92 0.25 -3.56
CA ALA A 306 -12.58 0.46 -3.03
C ALA A 306 -12.67 0.82 -1.54
N LEU A 307 -11.85 0.17 -0.72
CA LEU A 307 -11.63 0.53 0.68
C LEU A 307 -10.30 1.28 0.79
N MET A 308 -10.27 2.36 1.56
CA MET A 308 -9.14 3.28 1.60
C MET A 308 -8.87 3.67 3.06
N GLY A 309 -7.64 3.43 3.49
CA GLY A 309 -7.08 4.02 4.70
C GLY A 309 -6.80 5.51 4.51
N ASP A 310 -6.43 6.18 5.59
CA ASP A 310 -6.10 7.60 5.64
C ASP A 310 -4.94 7.77 6.62
N ASP A 311 -3.72 7.91 6.08
CA ASP A 311 -2.53 8.12 6.91
C ASP A 311 -2.50 9.56 7.41
N TYR A 312 -3.24 9.79 8.49
CA TYR A 312 -3.44 11.10 9.05
C TYR A 312 -3.73 11.01 10.54
N THR A 313 -3.27 11.97 11.35
CA THR A 313 -3.77 12.11 12.73
C THR A 313 -5.17 12.70 12.69
N ASN A 314 -6.15 12.05 13.34
CA ASN A 314 -7.58 12.28 13.09
C ASN A 314 -8.03 11.85 11.68
N GLY A 315 -7.41 10.81 11.11
CA GLY A 315 -7.82 10.19 9.85
C GLY A 315 -9.13 9.37 9.96
N GLY A 316 -9.69 9.02 8.80
CA GLY A 316 -10.93 8.25 8.67
C GLY A 316 -10.77 6.94 7.88
N LEU A 317 -11.79 6.09 7.94
CA LEU A 317 -11.92 4.95 7.02
C LEU A 317 -12.85 5.33 5.88
N PHE A 318 -12.36 5.31 4.64
CA PHE A 318 -13.11 5.74 3.47
C PHE A 318 -13.45 4.57 2.55
N MET A 319 -14.55 4.72 1.81
CA MET A 319 -14.98 3.76 0.81
C MET A 319 -15.46 4.50 -0.43
N PHE A 320 -15.07 4.01 -1.60
CA PHE A 320 -15.58 4.49 -2.89
C PHE A 320 -16.33 3.35 -3.60
N VAL A 321 -17.45 3.66 -4.24
CA VAL A 321 -18.19 2.69 -5.05
C VAL A 321 -18.31 3.24 -6.47
N ALA A 322 -17.57 2.66 -7.40
CA ALA A 322 -17.60 3.05 -8.79
C ALA A 322 -18.96 2.79 -9.44
N ASP A 323 -19.37 3.64 -10.38
CA ASP A 323 -20.61 3.47 -11.14
C ASP A 323 -20.56 2.21 -12.02
N ARG A 324 -19.37 1.84 -12.50
CA ARG A 324 -19.14 0.70 -13.39
C ARG A 324 -17.95 -0.12 -12.93
N ALA A 325 -18.04 -1.43 -13.14
CA ALA A 325 -16.92 -2.34 -12.90
C ALA A 325 -15.72 -1.96 -13.76
N ARG A 326 -14.53 -1.97 -13.16
CA ARG A 326 -13.23 -1.69 -13.80
C ARG A 326 -13.06 -0.25 -14.29
N ASP A 327 -13.87 0.68 -13.78
CA ASP A 327 -13.81 2.08 -14.18
C ASP A 327 -14.00 2.98 -12.96
N LEU A 328 -12.88 3.43 -12.40
CA LEU A 328 -12.84 4.34 -11.25
C LEU A 328 -13.10 5.81 -11.62
N SER A 329 -13.43 6.12 -12.88
CA SER A 329 -13.59 7.51 -13.32
C SER A 329 -14.85 8.21 -12.80
N SER A 330 -15.82 7.48 -12.24
CA SER A 330 -16.99 8.05 -11.59
C SER A 330 -17.59 7.13 -10.53
N GLY A 331 -18.20 7.72 -9.50
CA GLY A 331 -18.83 6.97 -8.42
C GLY A 331 -19.13 7.80 -7.19
N SER A 332 -19.46 7.11 -6.10
CA SER A 332 -19.85 7.69 -4.81
C SER A 332 -18.77 7.47 -3.75
N LEU A 333 -18.43 8.53 -3.03
CA LEU A 333 -17.50 8.52 -1.91
C LEU A 333 -18.26 8.47 -0.57
N TYR A 334 -17.77 7.64 0.33
CA TYR A 334 -18.33 7.42 1.66
C TYR A 334 -17.23 7.46 2.72
N VAL A 335 -17.61 7.78 3.96
CA VAL A 335 -16.73 7.73 5.13
C VAL A 335 -17.43 7.05 6.29
N ALA A 336 -16.69 6.29 7.08
CA ALA A 336 -17.22 5.56 8.22
C ALA A 336 -17.64 6.48 9.37
N GLN A 337 -18.75 6.13 10.01
CA GLN A 337 -19.20 6.66 11.29
C GLN A 337 -19.43 5.48 12.25
N TYR A 338 -18.51 5.27 13.17
CA TYR A 338 -18.62 4.24 14.20
C TYR A 338 -19.81 4.54 15.11
N GLN A 339 -20.68 3.56 15.27
CA GLN A 339 -21.90 3.65 16.11
C GLN A 339 -21.67 3.11 17.52
N GLN A 340 -20.65 2.27 17.67
CA GLN A 340 -20.17 1.76 18.95
C GLN A 340 -18.70 2.09 19.10
N THR A 341 -18.24 2.25 20.33
CA THR A 341 -16.84 2.59 20.60
C THR A 341 -15.92 1.42 20.25
N LEU A 342 -14.94 1.67 19.37
CA LEU A 342 -13.81 0.77 19.16
C LEU A 342 -12.76 1.00 20.25
N THR A 343 -12.37 -0.08 20.92
CA THR A 343 -11.32 -0.18 21.94
C THR A 343 -10.39 -1.34 21.61
N GLU A 344 -9.41 -1.61 22.48
CA GLU A 344 -8.49 -2.74 22.39
C GLU A 344 -9.19 -4.11 22.32
N THR A 345 -10.42 -4.22 22.84
CA THR A 345 -11.11 -5.51 23.05
C THR A 345 -12.55 -5.55 22.53
N SER A 346 -13.12 -4.42 22.15
CA SER A 346 -14.49 -4.36 21.65
C SER A 346 -14.59 -4.77 20.18
N THR A 347 -15.77 -5.22 19.77
CA THR A 347 -16.20 -5.15 18.38
C THR A 347 -17.16 -3.97 18.22
N ALA A 348 -16.84 -3.06 17.31
CA ALA A 348 -17.62 -1.85 17.06
C ALA A 348 -18.36 -1.94 15.72
N THR A 349 -19.66 -1.64 15.74
CA THR A 349 -20.46 -1.42 14.52
C THR A 349 -20.20 -0.05 13.92
N MET A 350 -20.36 0.07 12.60
CA MET A 350 -20.28 1.35 11.88
C MET A 350 -21.45 1.53 10.90
N ALA A 351 -21.75 2.79 10.61
CA ALA A 351 -22.57 3.22 9.48
C ALA A 351 -21.68 4.01 8.49
N TRP A 352 -22.23 4.33 7.32
CA TRP A 352 -21.51 5.03 6.27
C TRP A 352 -22.21 6.33 5.92
N ILE A 353 -21.47 7.43 5.91
CA ILE A 353 -21.95 8.74 5.46
C ILE A 353 -21.58 8.88 3.99
N HIS A 354 -22.57 9.12 3.13
CA HIS A 354 -22.33 9.48 1.74
C HIS A 354 -21.83 10.93 1.66
N LEU A 355 -20.60 11.13 1.20
CA LEU A 355 -20.00 12.46 1.05
C LEU A 355 -20.46 13.12 -0.26
N GLY A 356 -20.53 12.34 -1.35
CA GLY A 356 -20.98 12.84 -2.65
C GLY A 356 -20.74 11.86 -3.79
N HIS A 357 -21.28 12.20 -4.96
CA HIS A 357 -21.06 11.51 -6.24
C HIS A 357 -20.45 12.49 -7.25
N ALA A 358 -19.44 12.05 -7.99
CA ALA A 358 -18.79 12.84 -9.02
C ALA A 358 -18.06 11.98 -10.05
N THR A 359 -17.66 12.61 -11.16
CA THR A 359 -16.63 12.08 -12.06
C THR A 359 -15.26 12.71 -11.75
N SER A 360 -14.17 12.02 -12.07
CA SER A 360 -12.81 12.58 -11.90
C SER A 360 -12.62 13.85 -12.73
N ALA A 361 -13.18 13.90 -13.95
CA ALA A 361 -13.11 15.09 -14.81
C ALA A 361 -13.86 16.29 -14.20
N GLU A 362 -14.99 16.07 -13.51
CA GLU A 362 -15.68 17.14 -12.78
C GLU A 362 -14.80 17.71 -11.66
N ILE A 363 -14.16 16.85 -10.88
CA ILE A 363 -13.35 17.28 -9.73
C ILE A 363 -12.04 17.94 -10.18
N GLU A 364 -11.40 17.43 -11.24
CA GLU A 364 -10.24 18.07 -11.86
C GLU A 364 -10.59 19.49 -12.37
N ALA A 365 -11.76 19.67 -12.99
CA ALA A 365 -12.23 20.99 -13.41
C ALA A 365 -12.43 21.96 -12.23
N LEU A 366 -12.93 21.46 -11.08
CA LEU A 366 -13.02 22.25 -9.85
C LEU A 366 -11.63 22.58 -9.29
N ALA A 367 -10.70 21.61 -9.25
CA ALA A 367 -9.33 21.83 -8.81
C ALA A 367 -8.62 22.92 -9.64
N ASN A 368 -8.92 23.00 -10.94
CA ASN A 368 -8.36 24.00 -11.86
C ASN A 368 -8.92 25.41 -11.67
N THR A 369 -10.06 25.57 -10.98
CA THR A 369 -10.81 26.85 -10.97
C THR A 369 -11.02 27.44 -9.58
N LEU A 370 -11.15 26.58 -8.56
CA LEU A 370 -11.47 27.02 -7.20
C LEU A 370 -10.23 27.24 -6.36
N LYS A 371 -10.34 28.17 -5.42
CA LYS A 371 -9.43 28.34 -4.29
C LYS A 371 -10.08 27.73 -3.03
N PRO A 372 -9.31 27.36 -2.00
CA PRO A 372 -9.85 26.87 -0.73
C PRO A 372 -10.87 27.81 -0.10
N THR A 373 -10.60 29.11 -0.17
CA THR A 373 -11.52 30.13 0.32
C THR A 373 -12.78 30.25 -0.50
N ASP A 374 -12.88 29.71 -1.72
CA ASP A 374 -14.15 29.64 -2.47
C ASP A 374 -15.04 28.50 -1.99
N ILE A 375 -14.47 27.48 -1.35
CA ILE A 375 -15.16 26.27 -0.87
C ILE A 375 -15.63 26.44 0.57
N MET A 376 -14.76 26.87 1.47
CA MET A 376 -15.08 27.03 2.89
C MET A 376 -14.19 28.03 3.61
N ASP A 377 -14.65 28.51 4.75
CA ASP A 377 -13.81 29.17 5.74
C ASP A 377 -13.12 28.09 6.60
N SER A 378 -11.84 28.27 6.92
CA SER A 378 -11.08 27.41 7.82
C SER A 378 -10.09 28.24 8.63
N VAL A 379 -10.29 28.35 9.94
CA VAL A 379 -9.45 29.15 10.85
C VAL A 379 -8.89 28.27 11.98
N SER A 380 -7.69 28.59 12.45
CA SER A 380 -6.98 27.80 13.48
C SER A 380 -7.26 28.23 14.93
N ALA A 381 -8.13 29.23 15.12
CA ALA A 381 -8.54 29.74 16.42
C ALA A 381 -10.05 29.87 16.46
N ASP A 382 -10.65 29.68 17.64
CA ASP A 382 -12.09 29.79 17.83
C ASP A 382 -12.58 31.21 17.46
N PRO A 383 -13.41 31.36 16.41
CA PRO A 383 -13.92 32.67 16.03
C PRO A 383 -15.02 33.19 16.98
N ALA A 384 -15.43 32.40 17.98
CA ALA A 384 -16.59 32.66 18.84
C ALA A 384 -17.88 32.89 18.02
N ASP A 385 -17.97 32.26 16.85
CA ASP A 385 -19.11 32.31 15.93
C ASP A 385 -19.73 30.89 15.83
N PRO A 386 -20.97 30.69 16.28
CA PRO A 386 -21.60 29.37 16.31
C PRO A 386 -21.91 28.79 14.92
N SER A 387 -21.74 29.57 13.83
CA SER A 387 -21.83 29.06 12.47
C SER A 387 -20.59 28.26 12.03
N TYR A 388 -19.51 28.29 12.81
CA TYR A 388 -18.34 27.46 12.61
C TYR A 388 -18.42 26.16 13.43
N THR A 389 -17.97 25.08 12.84
CA THR A 389 -17.84 23.78 13.51
C THR A 389 -16.38 23.52 13.84
N LYS A 390 -16.09 23.18 15.10
CA LYS A 390 -14.76 22.73 15.51
C LYS A 390 -14.49 21.34 14.94
N VAL A 391 -13.35 21.18 14.29
CA VAL A 391 -12.85 19.94 13.71
C VAL A 391 -11.39 19.74 14.13
N TYR A 392 -10.85 18.56 13.87
CA TYR A 392 -9.42 18.28 14.06
C TYR A 392 -8.82 17.81 12.74
N LEU A 393 -7.69 18.40 12.38
CA LEU A 393 -6.93 18.15 11.16
C LEU A 393 -5.48 17.93 11.58
N ASP A 394 -4.96 16.73 11.37
CA ASP A 394 -3.62 16.31 11.76
C ASP A 394 -3.29 16.63 13.23
N GLY A 395 -4.18 16.24 14.14
CA GLY A 395 -4.02 16.50 15.57
C GLY A 395 -4.24 17.96 16.00
N ARG A 396 -4.52 18.89 15.08
CA ARG A 396 -4.72 20.32 15.37
C ARG A 396 -6.19 20.71 15.22
N ALA A 397 -6.67 21.53 16.16
CA ALA A 397 -8.01 22.08 16.07
C ALA A 397 -8.11 23.10 14.93
N ALA A 398 -9.21 23.04 14.19
CA ALA A 398 -9.63 24.07 13.24
C ALA A 398 -11.13 24.32 13.40
N TRP A 399 -11.60 25.48 12.93
CA TRP A 399 -13.00 25.86 12.90
C TRP A 399 -13.37 26.11 11.45
N VAL A 400 -14.32 25.33 10.94
CA VAL A 400 -14.70 25.36 9.53
C VAL A 400 -16.15 25.77 9.34
N ARG A 401 -16.42 26.47 8.24
CA ARG A 401 -17.78 26.80 7.79
C ARG A 401 -17.85 26.66 6.28
N LEU A 402 -18.70 25.73 5.82
CA LEU A 402 -18.90 25.47 4.41
C LEU A 402 -19.62 26.63 3.73
N LYS A 403 -19.21 26.98 2.50
CA LYS A 403 -19.93 27.96 1.69
C LYS A 403 -21.14 27.31 0.99
N PRO A 404 -22.29 28.01 0.88
CA PRO A 404 -23.48 27.45 0.25
C PRO A 404 -23.22 26.92 -1.18
N GLY A 405 -23.65 25.69 -1.47
CA GLY A 405 -23.52 25.09 -2.80
C GLY A 405 -22.14 24.48 -3.11
N MET A 406 -21.22 24.49 -2.14
CA MET A 406 -19.86 23.94 -2.30
C MET A 406 -19.70 22.53 -1.74
N GLU A 407 -20.78 21.83 -1.42
CA GLU A 407 -20.76 20.48 -0.83
C GLU A 407 -19.95 19.50 -1.68
N LYS A 408 -20.12 19.51 -3.01
CA LYS A 408 -19.35 18.65 -3.92
C LYS A 408 -17.86 19.00 -3.89
N ALA A 409 -17.51 20.27 -4.02
CA ALA A 409 -16.11 20.69 -3.98
C ALA A 409 -15.46 20.33 -2.65
N ALA A 410 -16.17 20.55 -1.53
CA ALA A 410 -15.70 20.19 -0.20
C ALA A 410 -15.52 18.68 -0.03
N ALA A 411 -16.45 17.86 -0.54
CA ALA A 411 -16.39 16.41 -0.45
C ALA A 411 -15.14 15.82 -1.13
N PHE A 412 -14.68 16.40 -2.24
CA PHE A 412 -13.61 15.81 -3.05
C PHE A 412 -12.29 16.60 -3.04
N LEU A 413 -12.27 17.89 -2.67
CA LEU A 413 -11.04 18.71 -2.60
C LEU A 413 -10.65 19.10 -1.17
N GLU A 414 -11.60 19.10 -0.23
CA GLU A 414 -11.37 19.38 1.20
C GLU A 414 -11.90 18.21 2.06
N THR A 415 -11.63 16.98 1.61
CA THR A 415 -12.30 15.76 2.08
C THR A 415 -12.18 15.57 3.59
N HIS A 416 -11.01 15.78 4.20
CA HIS A 416 -10.88 15.69 5.68
C HIS A 416 -11.74 16.69 6.43
N ARG A 417 -11.78 17.96 5.97
CA ARG A 417 -12.59 19.02 6.60
C ARG A 417 -14.07 18.71 6.47
N TYR A 418 -14.50 18.30 5.28
CA TYR A 418 -15.90 17.99 5.02
C TYR A 418 -16.35 16.73 5.78
N ALA A 419 -15.56 15.66 5.78
CA ALA A 419 -15.85 14.44 6.55
C ALA A 419 -15.98 14.73 8.06
N ASN A 420 -15.07 15.53 8.62
CA ASN A 420 -15.17 15.98 10.00
C ASN A 420 -16.46 16.77 10.26
N LEU A 421 -16.80 17.71 9.36
CA LEU A 421 -17.97 18.59 9.45
C LEU A 421 -19.29 17.80 9.44
N VAL A 422 -19.40 16.77 8.60
CA VAL A 422 -20.61 15.94 8.50
C VAL A 422 -20.69 14.82 9.54
N GLY A 423 -19.76 14.78 10.50
CA GLY A 423 -19.86 13.92 11.68
C GLY A 423 -19.26 12.52 11.51
N ALA A 424 -18.30 12.33 10.59
CA ALA A 424 -17.58 11.07 10.45
C ALA A 424 -16.68 10.76 11.66
N SER A 425 -16.27 9.50 11.81
CA SER A 425 -15.34 9.05 12.86
C SER A 425 -13.89 9.34 12.49
N MET A 426 -13.55 10.62 12.36
CA MET A 426 -12.19 11.14 12.06
C MET A 426 -11.33 11.12 13.34
N ALA A 427 -10.73 9.96 13.65
CA ALA A 427 -10.05 9.73 14.93
C ALA A 427 -8.83 8.81 14.84
N PHE A 428 -8.68 8.03 13.77
CA PHE A 428 -7.53 7.14 13.63
C PHE A 428 -6.23 7.94 13.55
N THR A 429 -5.13 7.31 13.95
CA THR A 429 -3.78 7.82 13.75
C THR A 429 -3.07 6.88 12.81
N LYS A 430 -2.80 7.34 11.59
CA LYS A 430 -2.05 6.60 10.58
C LYS A 430 -2.70 5.27 10.19
N MET A 431 -3.90 5.35 9.59
CA MET A 431 -4.57 4.16 9.06
C MET A 431 -4.00 3.84 7.69
N GLU A 432 -3.05 2.92 7.69
CA GLU A 432 -2.14 2.72 6.58
C GLU A 432 -2.60 1.58 5.64
N GLY A 433 -1.75 0.57 5.41
CA GLY A 433 -1.99 -0.50 4.46
C GLY A 433 -3.32 -1.21 4.66
N THR A 434 -4.02 -1.46 3.56
CA THR A 434 -5.35 -2.10 3.55
C THR A 434 -5.38 -3.28 2.58
N THR A 435 -5.96 -4.42 2.99
CA THR A 435 -6.08 -5.62 2.12
C THR A 435 -7.35 -6.41 2.41
N VAL A 436 -7.74 -7.31 1.51
CA VAL A 436 -8.95 -8.14 1.65
C VAL A 436 -8.64 -9.64 1.63
N ASN A 437 -9.27 -10.37 2.54
CA ASN A 437 -9.52 -11.80 2.51
C ASN A 437 -10.92 -12.00 1.94
N THR A 438 -10.97 -12.26 0.65
CA THR A 438 -12.17 -12.40 -0.17
C THR A 438 -13.00 -13.61 0.25
N LYS A 439 -12.33 -14.73 0.57
CA LYS A 439 -12.98 -15.98 1.00
C LYS A 439 -13.84 -15.76 2.23
N ASP A 440 -13.31 -15.06 3.22
CA ASP A 440 -14.01 -14.87 4.50
C ASP A 440 -14.82 -13.56 4.55
N LYS A 441 -14.80 -12.75 3.48
CA LYS A 441 -15.37 -11.39 3.45
C LYS A 441 -14.87 -10.54 4.62
N THR A 442 -13.55 -10.44 4.72
CA THR A 442 -12.87 -9.70 5.77
C THR A 442 -11.83 -8.77 5.14
N ALA A 443 -11.79 -7.51 5.55
CA ALA A 443 -10.67 -6.60 5.25
C ALA A 443 -9.80 -6.39 6.48
N TYR A 444 -8.54 -6.00 6.25
CA TYR A 444 -7.59 -5.65 7.28
C TYR A 444 -7.03 -4.26 6.98
N SER A 445 -6.89 -3.43 8.01
CA SER A 445 -6.23 -2.13 7.91
C SER A 445 -5.17 -2.03 9.00
N ALA A 446 -3.99 -1.53 8.64
CA ALA A 446 -2.93 -1.25 9.59
C ALA A 446 -3.22 0.05 10.36
N LEU A 447 -2.74 0.10 11.59
CA LEU A 447 -2.63 1.31 12.39
C LEU A 447 -1.17 1.40 12.86
N ALA A 448 -0.34 2.21 12.21
CA ALA A 448 1.07 2.37 12.56
C ALA A 448 1.26 2.70 14.04
N ASN A 449 0.40 3.56 14.57
CA ASN A 449 0.36 3.88 15.99
C ASN A 449 -1.08 3.97 16.47
N ILE A 450 -1.29 3.63 17.74
CA ILE A 450 -2.54 3.92 18.43
C ILE A 450 -2.21 4.98 19.47
N GLN A 451 -2.36 6.25 19.09
CA GLN A 451 -1.94 7.38 19.92
C GLN A 451 -2.81 8.61 19.69
N ALA A 452 -2.41 9.75 20.28
CA ALA A 452 -3.02 11.05 20.06
C ALA A 452 -4.57 11.03 20.02
N SER A 453 -5.18 11.25 18.86
CA SER A 453 -6.63 11.34 18.66
C SER A 453 -7.42 10.08 19.00
N MET A 454 -6.75 8.93 19.14
CA MET A 454 -7.37 7.68 19.57
C MET A 454 -7.38 7.50 21.10
N VAL A 455 -6.58 8.27 21.84
CA VAL A 455 -6.36 8.07 23.28
C VAL A 455 -7.20 9.01 24.12
N GLN A 456 -7.93 8.46 25.09
CA GLN A 456 -8.80 9.22 25.98
C GLN A 456 -8.04 10.34 26.71
N GLY A 457 -8.58 11.55 26.66
CA GLY A 457 -8.02 12.72 27.34
C GLY A 457 -6.92 13.46 26.57
N ASN A 458 -6.50 12.97 25.41
CA ASN A 458 -5.65 13.75 24.50
C ASN A 458 -6.41 14.98 23.94
N ALA A 459 -5.70 16.07 23.65
CA ALA A 459 -6.30 17.30 23.14
C ALA A 459 -6.98 17.15 21.77
N ALA A 460 -6.52 16.20 20.95
CA ALA A 460 -7.06 15.86 19.63
C ALA A 460 -8.16 14.78 19.68
N TRP A 461 -8.40 14.18 20.85
CA TRP A 461 -9.39 13.14 21.04
C TRP A 461 -10.80 13.71 21.23
N SER A 462 -11.80 12.98 20.74
CA SER A 462 -13.22 13.31 20.94
C SER A 462 -14.04 12.05 21.13
N ALA A 463 -14.74 11.97 22.27
CA ALA A 463 -15.63 10.85 22.61
C ALA A 463 -16.70 10.58 21.52
N SER A 464 -17.17 11.63 20.85
CA SER A 464 -18.18 11.53 19.79
C SER A 464 -17.73 10.78 18.54
N ARG A 465 -16.42 10.53 18.38
CA ARG A 465 -15.87 9.80 17.23
C ARG A 465 -15.91 8.29 17.40
N ASN A 466 -16.25 7.79 18.60
CA ASN A 466 -16.40 6.36 18.91
C ASN A 466 -15.14 5.51 18.64
N ILE A 467 -13.96 6.11 18.77
CA ILE A 467 -12.67 5.41 18.83
C ILE A 467 -12.01 5.85 20.13
N THR A 468 -11.72 4.92 21.05
CA THR A 468 -11.19 5.28 22.37
C THR A 468 -10.34 4.16 22.95
N PHE A 469 -9.07 4.46 23.11
CA PHE A 469 -8.08 3.63 23.79
C PHE A 469 -7.71 4.29 25.12
N GLN A 470 -7.53 3.48 26.16
CA GLN A 470 -7.28 4.00 27.51
C GLN A 470 -5.85 4.54 27.66
N LYS A 471 -4.93 4.00 26.87
CA LYS A 471 -3.53 4.40 26.82
C LYS A 471 -3.03 4.30 25.38
N ALA A 472 -1.97 5.04 25.08
CA ALA A 472 -1.26 4.85 23.83
C ALA A 472 -0.69 3.43 23.74
N ILE A 473 -0.69 2.89 22.52
CA ILE A 473 0.08 1.73 22.09
C ILE A 473 0.86 2.24 20.87
N VAL A 474 2.05 2.79 21.11
CA VAL A 474 2.87 3.41 20.07
C VAL A 474 3.27 2.36 19.04
N ALA A 475 3.46 1.12 19.44
CA ALA A 475 3.67 -0.04 18.59
C ALA A 475 2.50 -0.37 17.63
N GLY A 476 1.35 0.30 17.74
CA GLY A 476 0.25 0.15 16.79
C GLY A 476 -0.46 -1.21 16.81
N GLY A 477 -1.12 -1.55 15.72
CA GLY A 477 -1.85 -2.80 15.57
C GLY A 477 -2.54 -2.97 14.22
N VAL A 478 -3.19 -4.12 14.02
CA VAL A 478 -3.99 -4.40 12.82
C VAL A 478 -5.46 -4.49 13.21
N VAL A 479 -6.31 -3.75 12.50
CA VAL A 479 -7.76 -3.80 12.63
C VAL A 479 -8.33 -4.78 11.61
N GLU A 480 -9.24 -5.65 12.05
CA GLU A 480 -10.05 -6.49 11.17
C GLU A 480 -11.44 -5.86 10.97
N HIS A 481 -11.89 -5.81 9.72
CA HIS A 481 -13.21 -5.35 9.32
C HIS A 481 -14.05 -6.49 8.72
N LYS A 482 -15.22 -6.76 9.30
CA LYS A 482 -16.16 -7.70 8.70
C LYS A 482 -16.98 -7.02 7.61
N LEU A 483 -16.99 -7.60 6.40
CA LEU A 483 -17.65 -7.05 5.23
C LEU A 483 -19.00 -7.75 4.95
N GLY A 484 -19.92 -7.05 4.29
CA GLY A 484 -21.14 -7.68 3.74
C GLY A 484 -21.96 -6.76 2.84
N SER A 485 -23.16 -7.23 2.47
CA SER A 485 -24.08 -6.58 1.55
C SER A 485 -25.32 -6.02 2.26
N GLY A 486 -26.18 -5.31 1.51
CA GLY A 486 -27.46 -4.82 2.02
C GLY A 486 -27.36 -3.64 2.98
N VAL A 487 -26.19 -3.00 3.04
CA VAL A 487 -25.93 -1.83 3.89
C VAL A 487 -26.60 -0.59 3.29
N LYS A 488 -27.16 0.24 4.18
CA LYS A 488 -27.65 1.58 3.84
C LYS A 488 -26.72 2.62 4.44
N ASP A 489 -26.58 3.75 3.76
CA ASP A 489 -25.94 4.92 4.33
C ASP A 489 -26.78 5.54 5.45
N THR A 490 -26.23 6.55 6.13
CA THR A 490 -26.90 7.26 7.23
C THR A 490 -28.17 8.00 6.80
N ALA A 491 -28.37 8.23 5.50
CA ALA A 491 -29.60 8.80 4.93
C ALA A 491 -30.63 7.73 4.54
N GLY A 492 -30.32 6.44 4.70
CA GLY A 492 -31.18 5.32 4.38
C GLY A 492 -31.14 4.88 2.91
N THR A 493 -30.21 5.41 2.12
CA THR A 493 -29.98 5.02 0.72
C THR A 493 -29.16 3.74 0.68
N ALA A 494 -29.54 2.80 -0.19
CA ALA A 494 -28.78 1.56 -0.35
C ALA A 494 -27.40 1.83 -0.96
N ILE A 495 -26.35 1.26 -0.35
CA ILE A 495 -25.00 1.26 -0.92
C ILE A 495 -24.91 0.08 -1.88
N ASN A 496 -24.62 0.35 -3.15
CA ASN A 496 -24.58 -0.66 -4.20
C ASN A 496 -23.27 -1.45 -4.20
N SER A 497 -23.02 -2.20 -3.12
CA SER A 497 -21.84 -3.03 -2.90
C SER A 497 -22.15 -4.25 -2.02
N GLU A 498 -21.44 -5.35 -2.27
CA GLU A 498 -21.48 -6.55 -1.41
C GLU A 498 -20.32 -6.66 -0.42
N TRP A 499 -19.48 -5.63 -0.36
CA TRP A 499 -18.18 -5.61 0.29
C TRP A 499 -18.05 -4.46 1.30
N VAL A 500 -19.17 -4.01 1.86
CA VAL A 500 -19.22 -2.86 2.78
C VAL A 500 -18.80 -3.31 4.18
N PRO A 501 -17.80 -2.66 4.82
CA PRO A 501 -17.47 -2.92 6.21
C PRO A 501 -18.63 -2.58 7.15
N GLN A 502 -18.92 -3.47 8.10
CA GLN A 502 -20.03 -3.32 9.06
C GLN A 502 -19.55 -3.32 10.51
N HIS A 503 -18.47 -4.05 10.78
CA HIS A 503 -17.91 -4.20 12.12
C HIS A 503 -16.39 -4.10 12.09
N SER A 504 -15.78 -3.61 13.15
CA SER A 504 -14.33 -3.67 13.36
C SER A 504 -13.93 -4.14 14.74
N HIS A 505 -12.78 -4.79 14.85
CA HIS A 505 -12.10 -5.10 16.11
C HIS A 505 -10.59 -5.16 15.89
N MET A 506 -9.81 -5.05 16.98
CA MET A 506 -8.37 -5.26 16.91
C MET A 506 -8.05 -6.75 16.70
N LEU A 507 -7.31 -7.06 15.63
CA LEU A 507 -6.82 -8.41 15.34
C LEU A 507 -5.49 -8.69 16.04
N LEU A 508 -4.53 -7.78 15.85
CA LEU A 508 -3.20 -7.83 16.44
C LEU A 508 -2.88 -6.48 17.07
N LEU A 509 -2.11 -6.52 18.16
CA LEU A 509 -1.57 -5.34 18.82
C LEU A 509 -0.06 -5.54 19.00
N GLY A 510 0.69 -4.47 18.76
CA GLY A 510 2.08 -4.38 19.18
C GLY A 510 2.20 -4.24 20.70
N GLU A 511 3.44 -4.12 21.18
CA GLU A 511 3.73 -3.93 22.61
C GLU A 511 4.84 -2.92 22.79
N ASP A 512 4.54 -1.82 23.49
CA ASP A 512 5.54 -0.83 23.90
C ASP A 512 6.40 -1.38 25.05
N ILE A 513 7.70 -1.12 25.00
CA ILE A 513 8.67 -1.47 26.02
C ILE A 513 9.55 -0.28 26.38
N ALA A 514 10.21 -0.34 27.54
CA ALA A 514 11.36 0.51 27.77
C ALA A 514 12.50 0.12 26.81
N SER A 515 13.31 1.10 26.40
CA SER A 515 14.42 0.89 25.46
C SER A 515 15.30 -0.31 25.86
N ASP A 516 15.34 -1.33 25.00
CA ASP A 516 16.08 -2.57 25.26
C ASP A 516 17.61 -2.42 25.03
N VAL A 517 18.35 -3.52 24.99
CA VAL A 517 19.82 -3.48 24.82
C VAL A 517 20.27 -2.98 23.43
N LEU A 518 19.42 -3.07 22.42
CA LEU A 518 19.69 -2.57 21.07
C LEU A 518 19.12 -1.16 20.86
N GLY A 519 18.10 -0.80 21.64
CA GLY A 519 17.43 0.50 21.56
C GLY A 519 15.93 0.40 21.31
N ASN A 520 15.39 -0.78 20.97
CA ASN A 520 13.99 -0.98 20.60
C ASN A 520 13.04 -0.42 21.68
N LEU A 521 12.03 0.29 21.23
CA LEU A 521 10.93 0.86 22.03
C LEU A 521 9.64 0.04 21.88
N SER A 522 9.58 -0.86 20.90
CA SER A 522 8.57 -1.90 20.79
C SER A 522 9.20 -3.29 20.99
N ASN A 523 8.42 -4.24 21.50
CA ASN A 523 8.86 -5.61 21.72
C ASN A 523 9.23 -6.25 20.39
N PRO A 524 10.52 -6.57 20.12
CA PRO A 524 10.94 -7.07 18.82
C PRO A 524 10.25 -8.39 18.45
N GLU A 525 9.75 -9.18 19.41
CA GLU A 525 9.03 -10.44 19.16
C GLU A 525 7.54 -10.28 18.82
N LYS A 526 7.08 -9.04 18.60
CA LYS A 526 5.72 -8.72 18.11
C LYS A 526 5.82 -7.74 16.95
N ILE A 527 4.69 -7.52 16.27
CA ILE A 527 4.58 -6.42 15.31
C ILE A 527 4.83 -5.08 16.01
N GLY A 528 5.51 -4.17 15.34
CA GLY A 528 5.69 -2.78 15.76
C GLY A 528 5.45 -1.86 14.58
N SER A 529 4.51 -0.93 14.73
CA SER A 529 4.03 -0.03 13.67
C SER A 529 3.78 -0.75 12.35
N PRO A 530 2.80 -1.67 12.33
CA PRO A 530 2.38 -2.28 11.08
C PRO A 530 1.90 -1.18 10.14
N ASP A 531 2.27 -1.30 8.89
CA ASP A 531 1.96 -0.35 7.83
C ASP A 531 1.49 -1.14 6.60
N ASN A 532 2.44 -1.65 5.82
CA ASN A 532 2.17 -2.35 4.58
C ASN A 532 1.45 -3.69 4.82
N LEU A 533 0.22 -3.87 4.31
CA LEU A 533 -0.56 -5.11 4.42
C LEU A 533 -0.82 -5.79 3.09
N LYS A 534 -0.62 -7.12 3.03
CA LYS A 534 -1.11 -7.91 1.90
C LYS A 534 -1.57 -9.31 2.26
N PHE A 535 -2.77 -9.67 1.80
CA PHE A 535 -3.32 -10.99 2.02
C PHE A 535 -3.05 -11.93 0.84
N SER A 536 -2.61 -13.15 1.15
CA SER A 536 -2.54 -14.28 0.22
C SER A 536 -3.72 -15.21 0.46
N GLU A 537 -4.56 -15.38 -0.56
CA GLU A 537 -5.69 -16.30 -0.49
C GLU A 537 -5.23 -17.75 -0.42
N LYS A 538 -4.26 -18.12 -1.25
CA LYS A 538 -3.77 -19.50 -1.34
C LYS A 538 -2.97 -19.90 -0.10
N LEU A 539 -2.14 -19.01 0.45
CA LEU A 539 -1.35 -19.29 1.66
C LEU A 539 -2.13 -19.05 2.95
N ARG A 540 -3.33 -18.46 2.89
CA ARG A 540 -4.13 -18.10 4.07
C ARG A 540 -3.35 -17.22 5.05
N THR A 541 -2.57 -16.29 4.50
CA THR A 541 -1.57 -15.52 5.25
C THR A 541 -1.73 -14.03 4.99
N LEU A 542 -1.87 -13.26 6.06
CA LEU A 542 -1.71 -11.81 6.06
C LEU A 542 -0.24 -11.49 6.27
N PHE A 543 0.41 -10.93 5.26
CA PHE A 543 1.73 -10.36 5.37
C PHE A 543 1.64 -8.93 5.90
N ILE A 544 2.54 -8.59 6.82
CA ILE A 544 2.56 -7.32 7.57
C ILE A 544 3.98 -6.78 7.54
N GLY A 545 4.20 -5.72 6.77
CA GLY A 545 5.42 -4.90 6.80
C GLY A 545 5.33 -3.86 7.90
N GLU A 546 6.48 -3.55 8.50
CA GLU A 546 6.61 -2.51 9.51
C GLU A 546 7.27 -1.26 8.92
N ASP A 547 6.66 -0.09 9.18
CA ASP A 547 7.36 1.20 9.22
C ASP A 547 7.32 1.71 10.66
N SER A 548 8.35 1.36 11.43
CA SER A 548 8.44 1.78 12.82
C SER A 548 9.60 2.72 13.08
N GLY A 549 9.28 3.79 13.80
CA GLY A 549 10.22 4.54 14.64
C GLY A 549 10.47 3.87 16.00
N ASN A 550 10.20 2.57 16.14
CA ASN A 550 10.18 1.86 17.43
C ASN A 550 11.02 0.56 17.45
N HIS A 551 11.29 -0.07 16.31
CA HIS A 551 12.24 -1.16 16.15
C HIS A 551 13.49 -0.67 15.43
N VAL A 552 14.67 -1.09 15.91
CA VAL A 552 15.98 -0.79 15.31
C VAL A 552 16.08 -1.35 13.89
N ASN A 553 15.52 -2.53 13.67
CA ASN A 553 15.32 -3.13 12.36
C ASN A 553 13.82 -3.39 12.22
N ASN A 554 13.19 -2.86 11.18
CA ASN A 554 11.82 -3.24 10.84
C ASN A 554 11.76 -4.65 10.24
N PHE A 555 10.60 -5.27 10.38
CA PHE A 555 10.38 -6.65 9.98
C PHE A 555 9.24 -6.80 8.97
N LEU A 556 9.28 -7.92 8.25
CA LEU A 556 8.11 -8.46 7.54
C LEU A 556 7.64 -9.70 8.31
N TRP A 557 6.34 -9.73 8.62
CA TRP A 557 5.68 -10.83 9.31
C TRP A 557 4.70 -11.56 8.40
N ALA A 558 4.46 -12.83 8.70
CA ALA A 558 3.44 -13.68 8.12
C ALA A 558 2.48 -14.15 9.22
N TYR A 559 1.25 -13.66 9.20
CA TYR A 559 0.17 -14.08 10.10
C TYR A 559 -0.78 -15.03 9.37
N ASN A 560 -0.77 -16.31 9.73
CA ASN A 560 -1.73 -17.26 9.17
C ASN A 560 -3.08 -17.10 9.87
N VAL A 561 -4.12 -16.71 9.12
CA VAL A 561 -5.41 -16.33 9.71
C VAL A 561 -6.21 -17.52 10.25
N ASP A 562 -5.93 -18.74 9.76
CA ASP A 562 -6.65 -19.95 10.17
C ASP A 562 -6.03 -20.54 11.45
N THR A 563 -4.70 -20.59 11.54
CA THR A 563 -3.95 -21.12 12.70
C THR A 563 -3.61 -20.07 13.75
N LYS A 564 -3.71 -18.79 13.39
CA LYS A 564 -3.36 -17.62 14.20
C LYS A 564 -1.88 -17.53 14.59
N VAL A 565 -1.01 -18.24 13.87
CA VAL A 565 0.44 -18.18 14.08
C VAL A 565 1.01 -16.95 13.37
N LEU A 566 1.79 -16.15 14.12
CA LEU A 566 2.57 -15.04 13.61
C LEU A 566 4.04 -15.48 13.49
N ALA A 567 4.65 -15.28 12.32
CA ALA A 567 6.04 -15.63 12.07
C ALA A 567 6.81 -14.47 11.44
N ARG A 568 7.95 -14.09 12.01
CA ARG A 568 8.89 -13.15 11.37
C ARG A 568 9.53 -13.85 10.18
N VAL A 569 9.41 -13.28 8.99
CA VAL A 569 9.93 -13.88 7.75
C VAL A 569 11.11 -13.13 7.16
N LEU A 570 11.26 -11.83 7.42
CA LEU A 570 12.39 -11.03 6.94
C LEU A 570 12.68 -9.89 7.92
N SER A 571 13.94 -9.45 7.95
CA SER A 571 14.37 -8.21 8.63
C SER A 571 15.02 -7.27 7.62
N CYS A 572 14.57 -6.02 7.58
CA CYS A 572 15.15 -4.95 6.78
C CYS A 572 16.47 -4.47 7.41
N PRO A 573 17.36 -3.78 6.66
CA PRO A 573 18.51 -3.08 7.25
C PRO A 573 18.07 -2.12 8.36
N ALA A 574 18.94 -1.85 9.33
CA ALA A 574 18.59 -0.98 10.45
C ALA A 574 18.25 0.45 9.98
N GLY A 575 17.23 1.04 10.58
CA GLY A 575 16.67 2.34 10.15
C GLY A 575 15.95 2.33 8.79
N ALA A 576 15.79 1.17 8.15
CA ALA A 576 14.87 1.01 7.03
C ALA A 576 13.51 0.51 7.53
N GLU A 577 12.48 0.69 6.72
CA GLU A 577 11.16 0.05 6.87
C GLU A 577 10.95 -1.07 5.83
N SER A 578 9.87 -1.83 6.00
CA SER A 578 9.49 -2.97 5.15
C SER A 578 8.27 -2.63 4.27
N THR A 579 8.52 -2.15 3.06
CA THR A 579 7.48 -1.69 2.13
C THR A 579 7.44 -2.51 0.82
N GLY A 580 6.69 -2.04 -0.18
CA GLY A 580 6.55 -2.63 -1.51
C GLY A 580 5.94 -4.02 -1.49
N LEU A 581 5.11 -4.28 -0.49
CA LEU A 581 4.58 -5.59 -0.19
C LEU A 581 3.51 -6.01 -1.20
N HIS A 582 3.78 -7.09 -1.93
CA HIS A 582 2.82 -7.70 -2.83
C HIS A 582 2.90 -9.22 -2.75
N SER A 583 1.78 -9.87 -2.45
CA SER A 583 1.69 -11.33 -2.42
C SER A 583 1.06 -11.82 -3.73
N VAL A 584 1.80 -12.63 -4.46
CA VAL A 584 1.40 -13.20 -5.74
C VAL A 584 1.23 -14.70 -5.55
N ASP A 585 -0.01 -15.14 -5.41
CA ASP A 585 -0.32 -16.56 -5.23
C ASP A 585 0.17 -17.39 -6.42
N GLU A 586 0.02 -16.89 -7.64
CA GLU A 586 0.53 -17.55 -8.84
C GLU A 586 0.69 -16.60 -10.04
N ILE A 587 1.87 -16.61 -10.64
CA ILE A 587 2.13 -16.02 -11.97
C ILE A 587 2.99 -17.01 -12.77
N ASN A 588 2.39 -17.56 -13.83
CA ASN A 588 2.97 -18.61 -14.66
C ASN A 588 3.42 -19.86 -13.86
N GLY A 589 2.68 -20.22 -12.81
CA GLY A 589 2.95 -21.40 -11.99
C GLY A 589 3.93 -21.18 -10.82
N TRP A 590 4.35 -19.93 -10.58
CA TRP A 590 5.26 -19.57 -9.49
C TRP A 590 4.62 -18.55 -8.54
N THR A 591 4.94 -18.65 -7.25
CA THR A 591 4.45 -17.75 -6.20
C THR A 591 5.55 -16.76 -5.81
N TYR A 592 5.20 -15.53 -5.48
CA TYR A 592 6.16 -14.50 -5.05
C TYR A 592 5.61 -13.71 -3.86
N VAL A 593 6.49 -13.30 -2.96
CA VAL A 593 6.20 -12.26 -1.95
C VAL A 593 7.19 -11.14 -2.20
N MET A 594 6.72 -10.09 -2.87
CA MET A 594 7.50 -8.88 -3.13
C MET A 594 7.76 -8.17 -1.80
N SER A 595 8.97 -7.65 -1.66
CA SER A 595 9.38 -6.86 -0.50
C SER A 595 10.57 -6.03 -0.94
N ASN A 596 10.46 -4.73 -0.81
CA ASN A 596 11.60 -3.82 -0.87
C ASN A 596 11.75 -3.22 0.54
N PHE A 597 12.68 -2.28 0.66
CA PHE A 597 12.83 -1.48 1.87
C PHE A 597 13.16 -0.05 1.43
N GLN A 598 12.86 0.94 2.25
CA GLN A 598 13.27 2.32 2.01
C GLN A 598 14.24 2.86 3.07
N HIS A 599 14.98 3.91 2.68
CA HIS A 599 15.83 4.78 3.51
C HIS A 599 16.71 4.07 4.55
N ALA A 600 17.45 3.03 4.13
CA ALA A 600 18.36 2.32 5.03
C ALA A 600 19.34 3.26 5.74
N GLY A 601 19.38 3.13 7.07
CA GLY A 601 20.15 4.01 7.94
C GLY A 601 19.50 5.36 8.21
N ASP A 602 18.16 5.46 8.20
CA ASP A 602 17.49 6.63 8.75
C ASP A 602 17.63 6.68 10.29
N TRP A 603 18.67 7.39 10.73
CA TRP A 603 19.15 7.30 12.10
C TRP A 603 18.44 8.26 13.06
N ASN A 604 17.43 7.75 13.75
CA ASN A 604 16.92 8.37 14.98
C ASN A 604 17.86 8.14 16.19
N THR A 605 18.32 9.22 16.86
CA THR A 605 19.25 9.13 18.01
C THR A 605 18.67 8.36 19.21
N ASN A 606 17.36 8.48 19.47
CA ASN A 606 16.72 7.84 20.63
C ASN A 606 16.55 6.33 20.44
N LEU A 607 16.32 5.90 19.20
CA LEU A 607 16.16 4.48 18.84
C LEU A 607 17.50 3.82 18.52
N HIS A 608 18.31 4.43 17.66
CA HIS A 608 19.50 3.83 17.07
C HIS A 608 20.81 4.19 17.77
N GLY A 609 20.77 5.03 18.81
CA GLY A 609 21.99 5.56 19.47
C GLY A 609 22.94 4.47 20.00
N LYS A 610 22.42 3.29 20.35
CA LYS A 610 23.20 2.15 20.87
C LYS A 610 23.88 1.31 19.77
N VAL A 611 23.41 1.39 18.52
CA VAL A 611 23.87 0.53 17.41
C VAL A 611 24.53 1.30 16.27
N ARG A 612 24.22 2.59 16.11
CA ARG A 612 24.58 3.40 14.94
C ARG A 612 26.08 3.38 14.62
N SER A 613 26.94 3.47 15.64
CA SER A 613 28.40 3.50 15.44
C SER A 613 28.95 2.21 14.80
N VAL A 614 28.28 1.08 15.03
CA VAL A 614 28.63 -0.22 14.46
C VAL A 614 27.99 -0.40 13.08
N LEU A 615 26.73 0.02 12.93
CA LEU A 615 25.94 -0.30 11.73
C LEU A 615 26.10 0.71 10.59
N ASP A 616 26.30 2.01 10.87
CA ASP A 616 26.40 3.05 9.84
C ASP A 616 27.49 2.80 8.79
N PRO A 617 28.72 2.37 9.15
CA PRO A 617 29.72 2.01 8.14
C PRO A 617 29.31 0.85 7.24
N LEU A 618 28.58 -0.15 7.79
CA LEU A 618 28.11 -1.31 7.03
C LEU A 618 26.99 -0.93 6.08
N ILE A 619 26.00 -0.15 6.55
CA ILE A 619 24.91 0.34 5.72
C ILE A 619 25.45 1.18 4.55
N LYS A 620 26.39 2.09 4.82
CA LYS A 620 27.01 2.91 3.77
C LYS A 620 27.73 2.05 2.72
N ALA A 621 28.42 0.99 3.15
CA ALA A 621 29.09 0.07 2.25
C ALA A 621 28.10 -0.73 1.38
N ASN A 622 26.94 -1.12 1.94
CA ASN A 622 25.97 -1.96 1.25
C ASN A 622 25.03 -1.17 0.31
N TYR A 623 24.76 0.10 0.62
CA TYR A 623 23.62 0.84 0.04
C TYR A 623 24.00 2.20 -0.55
N LYS A 624 25.07 2.24 -1.35
CA LYS A 624 25.54 3.45 -2.06
C LYS A 624 25.68 4.66 -1.11
N ASN A 625 26.30 4.49 0.05
CA ASN A 625 26.40 5.51 1.11
C ASN A 625 25.06 5.96 1.73
N GLY A 626 24.06 5.07 1.77
CA GLY A 626 22.72 5.37 2.27
C GLY A 626 21.92 6.25 1.30
N TYR A 627 22.13 6.06 0.00
CA TYR A 627 21.31 6.65 -1.07
C TYR A 627 20.60 5.57 -1.92
N GLY A 628 20.98 4.30 -1.78
CA GLY A 628 20.38 3.21 -2.54
C GLY A 628 19.46 2.36 -1.68
N ALA A 629 18.42 1.83 -2.28
CA ALA A 629 17.51 0.86 -1.68
C ALA A 629 17.27 -0.29 -2.67
N SER A 630 17.06 -1.50 -2.16
CA SER A 630 16.89 -2.69 -3.01
C SER A 630 15.41 -2.94 -3.29
N VAL A 631 15.09 -3.21 -4.55
CA VAL A 631 13.76 -3.68 -4.96
C VAL A 631 13.84 -5.17 -5.28
N GLY A 632 13.02 -5.98 -4.63
CA GLY A 632 13.18 -7.43 -4.66
C GLY A 632 11.98 -8.21 -4.15
N TYR A 633 12.25 -9.48 -3.82
CA TYR A 633 11.25 -10.43 -3.37
C TYR A 633 11.87 -11.51 -2.49
N LEU A 634 11.04 -12.16 -1.68
CA LEU A 634 11.38 -13.41 -1.01
C LEU A 634 11.44 -14.55 -2.03
N THR A 635 12.60 -15.18 -2.11
CA THR A 635 12.88 -16.32 -2.99
C THR A 635 13.04 -17.61 -2.19
N ALA A 636 12.85 -18.74 -2.86
CA ALA A 636 13.37 -20.03 -2.40
C ALA A 636 14.65 -20.41 -3.15
N THR A 637 15.53 -21.17 -2.49
CA THR A 637 16.73 -21.76 -3.10
C THR A 637 16.57 -23.28 -3.17
N PRO A 638 16.88 -23.94 -4.31
CA PRO A 638 17.44 -23.40 -5.55
C PRO A 638 16.43 -22.81 -6.55
N SER A 639 15.13 -23.06 -6.37
CA SER A 639 14.04 -22.61 -7.26
C SER A 639 12.93 -21.93 -6.47
N GLN A 640 12.17 -21.05 -7.14
CA GLN A 640 11.03 -20.35 -6.57
C GLN A 640 9.90 -21.28 -6.14
N PHE A 641 8.99 -20.79 -5.29
CA PHE A 641 7.90 -21.61 -4.80
C PHE A 641 6.95 -22.00 -5.93
N LYS A 642 6.63 -23.30 -5.98
CA LYS A 642 5.45 -23.79 -6.68
C LYS A 642 4.47 -24.32 -5.65
N LEU A 643 3.31 -23.68 -5.57
CA LEU A 643 2.17 -24.19 -4.82
C LEU A 643 1.37 -25.13 -5.74
N VAL A 644 2.03 -26.20 -6.20
CA VAL A 644 1.46 -27.19 -7.12
C VAL A 644 0.88 -28.38 -6.37
N GLY A 645 -0.17 -28.96 -6.97
CA GLY A 645 -0.21 -30.39 -7.23
C GLY A 645 0.67 -30.68 -8.42
#